data_AF-A0A538A3G3-F1
#
_entry.id   AF-A0A538A3G3-F1
#
_cell.length_a   1.000
_cell.length_b   1.000
_cell.length_c   1.000
_cell.angle_alpha   90.00
_cell.angle_beta   90.00
_cell.angle_gamma   90.00
#
_symmetry.space_group_name_H-M   'P 1'
#
loop_
_entity.id
_entity.type
_entity.pdbx_description
1 polymer ?
#
loop_
_entity_poly.entity_id
_entity_poly.type
_entity_poly.pdbx_seq_one_letter_code
_entity_poly.pdbx_strand_id
1 'polypeptide(L)'
;MQRCERPHQALQRDARHAARLTPPRIVRHVGGGACPSCGTDNPERARFCMSCGAPLSPTCPTCGTQNPPGAKFCIECGTGLGAGGSGVVAPPPGPTAQPPPAPGMAAQGAPAAQGGALFGGQLPGVAAPAWGPPVAGALPEERRKATVLFADLFGYTAVAERMDPEAVKSIIDRALRRLGQEVVRYGGSVDKYIGDNVMAVFGAPVAHEDDPERAVRAGLAMQAAMEEINQDIAAAAGGSFSLRVGINSGDVLAGQVGDGYTVMGDAVNVASRLQAAARPGSVTVGGITHRLTRGAIEYDELEPLTLKGKSEPVAAWEAVRVLVPGPATRNARIGVPLIGREDEAALLLSLFERVGRESRPHLVTVIGQAGVGKSRLLRELAAQIGGRPEKPAFRVGHCPAYGAGLAYWALGEILRGQFELVDTDDSELAWAKLLRGVESVVSDAETDEPPERIAATIARPLGIEPPAEHAMATGVHELDDPQQIRDRLFSAVRSLVEAVSRQRPVVIALEDIHWADEGMLDLIEYLARWVRGPALIVCMARDELLDRRPGWGGGRRNATTIALEPLSQDETRELVAALLPNGNGNGMNGPAELVPQVAERSAGNPLFAEEMVNRIREEGSQDVQTLPETVHAVLAARLDSLSAPERRVLQHASVVGQTFWEGSLAGIEQEEGIDLQEALTALQEKDLVVPSAGSRLAGEHEYAFKHVLIRDVAYSTLPKSLRAWKHAQVGGFIEERAADRSEGVVAMVADHYGRAAALGADAEIEASELERINHKALSALEAAGDAAASLYSNQEALSHYETALSLRRELDPGTRARIAEKLDDVALRLGRVDQATDVWEQCLDFHRREEDLARVGDLHRKIGAGLWHKGDREGSIEHYQKGIDLLKDGPPCLELVRLYEEAASLYMHTGDTDACSAASATRSALARTWSARSSWGGSPIRPRRSAPCSLSAITWRSQRPTTRALALPTKRRSSSPNRRATFPPRSSSTPRLPNLPPTAATGRASSGRPRHPAASPSARASPASSASRT
;
A
#
# COMPACT_ATOMS: atom_id res chain seq x y z
N MET A 1 39.34 56.24 19.82
CA MET A 1 38.43 57.19 19.14
C MET A 1 37.43 56.35 18.35
N GLN A 2 36.11 56.51 18.44
CA GLN A 2 35.29 57.26 19.41
C GLN A 2 34.41 56.27 20.23
N ARG A 3 33.55 56.78 21.11
CA ARG A 3 32.64 56.02 22.01
C ARG A 3 31.21 56.56 21.86
N CYS A 4 30.29 56.01 22.68
CA CYS A 4 29.02 56.57 23.13
C CYS A 4 27.79 56.20 22.25
N GLU A 5 26.61 55.87 22.78
CA GLU A 5 26.25 55.70 24.22
C GLU A 5 25.05 54.76 24.50
N ARG A 6 24.76 54.61 25.80
CA ARG A 6 23.62 53.92 26.45
C ARG A 6 22.49 54.95 26.77
N PRO A 7 21.30 54.67 27.39
CA PRO A 7 21.12 53.82 28.59
C PRO A 7 19.74 53.13 28.79
N HIS A 8 19.46 52.77 30.05
CA HIS A 8 18.32 52.01 30.61
C HIS A 8 17.44 52.90 31.51
N GLN A 9 16.25 52.38 31.88
CA GLN A 9 15.38 52.74 33.05
C GLN A 9 14.63 54.09 33.09
N ALA A 10 13.31 54.05 33.33
CA ALA A 10 12.63 54.57 34.54
C ALA A 10 11.07 54.46 34.45
N LEU A 11 10.37 54.68 35.59
CA LEU A 11 8.89 54.76 35.80
C LEU A 11 8.11 53.44 35.57
N GLN A 12 7.30 52.86 36.46
CA GLN A 12 6.52 53.21 37.68
C GLN A 12 5.15 53.93 37.52
N ARG A 13 4.09 53.17 37.92
CA ARG A 13 2.79 53.56 38.52
C ARG A 13 1.81 54.48 37.74
N ASP A 14 0.73 53.90 37.22
CA ASP A 14 -0.64 53.90 37.81
C ASP A 14 -1.56 53.01 36.95
N ALA A 15 -2.58 52.22 37.37
CA ALA A 15 -3.41 52.08 38.58
C ALA A 15 -4.83 52.69 38.50
N ARG A 16 -5.84 51.91 38.02
CA ARG A 16 -7.27 51.89 38.46
C ARG A 16 -8.13 50.87 37.68
N HIS A 17 -8.81 49.96 38.41
CA HIS A 17 -10.18 49.39 38.24
C HIS A 17 -10.69 48.82 36.88
N ALA A 18 -11.69 47.92 36.78
CA ALA A 18 -12.26 46.85 37.65
C ALA A 18 -13.48 46.18 36.91
N ALA A 19 -14.03 45.00 37.24
CA ALA A 19 -13.50 43.72 37.76
C ALA A 19 -14.63 42.65 37.82
N ARG A 20 -14.51 41.51 37.12
CA ARG A 20 -15.34 40.26 37.21
C ARG A 20 -14.48 39.11 36.66
N LEU A 21 -13.96 38.10 37.38
CA LEU A 21 -14.39 37.23 38.51
C LEU A 21 -15.06 35.91 38.08
N THR A 22 -14.22 34.87 38.01
CA THR A 22 -14.52 33.44 38.23
C THR A 22 -13.41 32.86 39.13
N PRO A 23 -13.67 31.84 39.97
CA PRO A 23 -12.83 31.57 41.15
C PRO A 23 -11.60 30.69 40.89
N PRO A 24 -10.51 30.86 41.66
CA PRO A 24 -9.33 29.98 41.59
C PRO A 24 -9.57 28.63 42.29
N ARG A 25 -9.01 27.55 41.75
CA ARG A 25 -8.89 26.26 42.44
C ARG A 25 -7.97 26.39 43.67
N ILE A 26 -8.34 25.74 44.77
CA ILE A 26 -7.56 25.77 46.02
C ILE A 26 -6.32 24.89 45.89
N VAL A 27 -5.13 25.50 45.81
CA VAL A 27 -3.86 24.79 45.97
C VAL A 27 -3.47 24.81 47.45
N ARG A 28 -3.58 23.66 48.14
CA ARG A 28 -3.04 23.50 49.49
C ARG A 28 -1.52 23.29 49.41
N HIS A 29 -0.75 24.24 49.91
CA HIS A 29 0.69 24.04 50.12
C HIS A 29 0.94 23.09 51.29
N VAL A 30 1.62 21.98 51.00
CA VAL A 30 2.29 21.06 51.95
C VAL A 30 3.50 20.49 51.19
N GLY A 31 4.73 20.52 51.67
CA GLY A 31 5.31 21.20 52.83
C GLY A 31 6.80 20.82 52.91
N GLY A 32 7.70 21.74 53.27
CA GLY A 32 9.12 21.41 53.46
C GLY A 32 9.36 20.59 54.73
N GLY A 33 10.39 19.74 54.72
CA GLY A 33 10.74 18.93 55.89
C GLY A 33 11.60 17.70 55.57
N ALA A 34 11.80 16.88 56.60
CA ALA A 34 12.63 15.69 56.56
C ALA A 34 12.14 14.65 55.53
N CYS A 35 13.04 14.17 54.67
CA CYS A 35 12.75 13.14 53.70
C CYS A 35 12.37 11.82 54.40
N PRO A 36 11.19 11.23 54.13
CA PRO A 36 10.72 10.03 54.81
C PRO A 36 11.59 8.77 54.54
N SER A 37 12.50 8.83 53.56
CA SER A 37 13.40 7.72 53.22
C SER A 37 14.82 7.84 53.81
N CYS A 38 15.22 9.00 54.37
CA CYS A 38 16.59 9.20 54.87
C CYS A 38 16.77 10.28 55.96
N GLY A 39 15.70 10.97 56.37
CA GLY A 39 15.75 12.00 57.43
C GLY A 39 16.32 13.36 57.03
N THR A 40 16.94 13.52 55.86
CA THR A 40 17.47 14.82 55.40
C THR A 40 16.37 15.86 55.28
N ASP A 41 16.50 17.00 55.96
CA ASP A 41 15.60 18.15 55.78
C ASP A 41 15.72 18.73 54.38
N ASN A 42 14.57 18.95 53.72
CA ASN A 42 14.51 19.48 52.36
C ASN A 42 13.69 20.80 52.31
N PRO A 43 14.16 21.82 51.56
CA PRO A 43 13.47 23.10 51.46
C PRO A 43 12.12 22.94 50.73
N GLU A 44 11.14 23.79 51.05
CA GLU A 44 9.72 23.65 50.65
C GLU A 44 9.43 23.52 49.14
N ARG A 45 10.40 23.86 48.28
CA ARG A 45 10.32 23.76 46.82
C ARG A 45 10.92 22.47 46.24
N ALA A 46 11.48 21.59 47.07
CA ALA A 46 12.12 20.35 46.63
C ALA A 46 11.07 19.29 46.27
N ARG A 47 11.11 18.78 45.03
CA ARG A 47 10.26 17.64 44.61
C ARG A 47 10.90 16.27 44.87
N PHE A 48 12.22 16.25 45.07
CA PHE A 48 13.03 15.07 45.35
C PHE A 48 14.00 15.41 46.48
N CYS A 49 14.38 14.41 47.28
CA CYS A 49 15.36 14.59 48.35
C CYS A 49 16.74 14.91 47.78
N MET A 50 17.32 16.04 48.18
CA MET A 50 18.63 16.49 47.71
C MET A 50 19.81 15.62 48.14
N SER A 51 19.61 14.64 49.04
CA SER A 51 20.66 13.69 49.48
C SER A 51 20.48 12.26 48.94
N CYS A 52 19.27 11.82 48.56
CA CYS A 52 19.02 10.43 48.14
C CYS A 52 18.13 10.28 46.90
N GLY A 53 17.69 11.37 46.27
CA GLY A 53 16.88 11.34 45.05
C GLY A 53 15.42 10.90 45.23
N ALA A 54 15.01 10.37 46.39
CA ALA A 54 13.64 9.90 46.63
C ALA A 54 12.60 11.02 46.44
N PRO A 55 11.49 10.80 45.71
CA PRO A 55 10.45 11.81 45.50
C PRO A 55 9.74 12.17 46.82
N LEU A 56 9.57 13.46 47.06
CA LEU A 56 8.94 13.99 48.28
C LEU A 56 7.42 14.12 48.15
N SER A 57 6.89 14.18 46.91
CA SER A 57 5.46 14.08 46.60
C SER A 57 5.27 13.33 45.28
N PRO A 58 4.77 12.08 45.27
CA PRO A 58 4.59 11.31 44.04
C PRO A 58 3.52 11.93 43.13
N THR A 59 3.88 12.19 41.88
CA THR A 59 2.95 12.63 40.84
C THR A 59 2.40 11.41 40.11
N CYS A 60 1.08 11.36 39.87
CA CYS A 60 0.47 10.21 39.21
C CYS A 60 0.88 10.12 37.73
N PRO A 61 1.37 8.96 37.25
CA PRO A 61 1.77 8.80 35.85
C PRO A 61 0.58 8.80 34.88
N THR A 62 -0.64 8.51 35.34
CA THR A 62 -1.85 8.48 34.48
C THR A 62 -2.49 9.85 34.31
N CYS A 63 -2.57 10.67 35.36
CA CYS A 63 -3.37 11.91 35.36
C CYS A 63 -2.62 13.18 35.79
N GLY A 64 -1.34 13.09 36.16
CA GLY A 64 -0.54 14.25 36.57
C GLY A 64 -0.87 14.85 37.94
N THR A 65 -1.87 14.34 38.67
CA THR A 65 -2.19 14.78 40.05
C THR A 65 -1.01 14.54 40.99
N GLN A 66 -0.64 15.54 41.79
CA GLN A 66 0.32 15.37 42.88
C GLN A 66 -0.36 14.75 44.09
N ASN A 67 0.23 13.69 44.62
CA ASN A 67 -0.29 12.93 45.76
C ASN A 67 0.63 13.14 46.97
N PRO A 68 0.10 13.04 48.20
CA PRO A 68 0.92 13.21 49.41
C PRO A 68 1.98 12.11 49.53
N PRO A 69 3.13 12.40 50.18
CA PRO A 69 4.16 11.40 50.45
C PRO A 69 3.59 10.14 51.12
N GLY A 70 3.93 8.97 50.58
CA GLY A 70 3.45 7.67 51.06
C GLY A 70 2.10 7.20 50.49
N ALA A 71 1.43 7.99 49.64
CA ALA A 71 0.23 7.54 48.93
C ALA A 71 0.53 6.35 48.01
N LYS A 72 -0.09 5.18 48.26
CA LYS A 72 0.05 3.97 47.43
C LYS A 72 -0.80 3.98 46.17
N PHE A 73 -1.82 4.83 46.11
CA PHE A 73 -2.76 4.99 45.00
C PHE A 73 -3.04 6.48 44.79
N CYS A 74 -3.38 6.87 43.56
CA CYS A 74 -3.72 8.26 43.24
C CYS A 74 -5.08 8.65 43.83
N ILE A 75 -5.15 9.81 44.50
CA ILE A 75 -6.37 10.32 45.14
C ILE A 75 -7.49 10.63 44.12
N GLU A 76 -7.13 10.91 42.87
CA GLU A 76 -8.07 11.32 41.81
C GLU A 76 -8.55 10.15 40.93
N CYS A 77 -7.65 9.23 40.54
CA CYS A 77 -7.92 8.20 39.53
C CYS A 77 -7.58 6.76 39.96
N GLY A 78 -7.21 6.54 41.23
CA GLY A 78 -6.95 5.21 41.78
C GLY A 78 -5.68 4.49 41.30
N THR A 79 -4.96 4.98 40.28
CA THR A 79 -3.72 4.35 39.79
C THR A 79 -2.71 4.10 40.90
N GLY A 80 -2.14 2.88 40.97
CA GLY A 80 -1.08 2.54 41.92
C GLY A 80 0.19 3.38 41.73
N LEU A 81 0.69 3.96 42.81
CA LEU A 81 1.86 4.85 42.85
C LEU A 81 3.04 4.13 43.51
N GLY A 82 3.46 3.01 42.89
CA GLY A 82 4.37 2.05 43.51
C GLY A 82 5.72 2.64 43.94
N ALA A 83 6.13 2.35 45.18
CA ALA A 83 7.50 2.48 45.66
C ALA A 83 8.09 1.05 45.79
N GLY A 84 9.30 0.84 45.28
CA GLY A 84 9.86 -0.50 45.06
C GLY A 84 10.20 -1.27 46.34
N GLY A 85 9.89 -2.57 46.32
CA GLY A 85 10.28 -3.56 47.34
C GLY A 85 9.87 -4.96 46.90
N SER A 86 10.80 -5.92 46.90
CA SER A 86 10.58 -7.27 46.40
C SER A 86 9.73 -8.14 47.34
N GLY A 87 8.72 -8.83 46.81
CA GLY A 87 7.97 -9.83 47.58
C GLY A 87 6.68 -10.31 46.91
N VAL A 88 6.79 -11.28 45.98
CA VAL A 88 5.62 -12.02 45.50
C VAL A 88 5.21 -13.03 46.57
N VAL A 89 4.10 -12.77 47.27
CA VAL A 89 3.43 -13.75 48.13
C VAL A 89 2.25 -14.31 47.35
N ALA A 90 2.36 -15.57 46.91
CA ALA A 90 1.30 -16.24 46.16
C ALA A 90 0.17 -16.73 47.08
N PRO A 91 -1.10 -16.68 46.64
CA PRO A 91 -2.19 -17.41 47.28
C PRO A 91 -2.04 -18.94 47.06
N PRO A 92 -2.59 -19.79 47.94
CA PRO A 92 -2.39 -21.24 47.90
C PRO A 92 -3.20 -21.95 46.80
N PRO A 93 -2.73 -23.09 46.27
CA PRO A 93 -3.41 -23.84 45.22
C PRO A 93 -4.56 -24.71 45.75
N GLY A 94 -5.66 -24.77 44.99
CA GLY A 94 -6.69 -25.79 45.10
C GLY A 94 -6.33 -27.07 44.30
N PRO A 95 -6.97 -28.23 44.59
CA PRO A 95 -6.54 -29.52 44.06
C PRO A 95 -6.96 -29.76 42.59
N THR A 96 -6.01 -30.24 41.78
CA THR A 96 -6.25 -30.74 40.43
C THR A 96 -6.69 -32.21 40.43
N ALA A 97 -7.65 -32.58 39.58
CA ALA A 97 -7.99 -33.96 39.27
C ALA A 97 -7.85 -34.23 37.76
N GLN A 98 -7.10 -35.27 37.39
CA GLN A 98 -6.95 -35.72 36.00
C GLN A 98 -7.74 -37.02 35.75
N PRO A 99 -8.45 -37.14 34.61
CA PRO A 99 -8.81 -38.43 34.00
C PRO A 99 -7.62 -39.04 33.23
N PRO A 100 -7.58 -40.36 33.02
CA PRO A 100 -6.45 -41.07 32.40
C PRO A 100 -6.52 -41.11 30.86
N PRO A 101 -5.38 -41.39 30.17
CA PRO A 101 -5.34 -41.60 28.72
C PRO A 101 -5.79 -43.02 28.31
N ALA A 102 -6.23 -43.15 27.06
CA ALA A 102 -6.56 -44.42 26.38
C ALA A 102 -5.72 -44.58 25.09
N PRO A 103 -5.48 -45.81 24.59
CA PRO A 103 -4.34 -46.10 23.71
C PRO A 103 -4.62 -45.90 22.20
N GLY A 104 -3.55 -45.72 21.43
CA GLY A 104 -3.59 -45.63 19.96
C GLY A 104 -3.50 -46.98 19.24
N MET A 105 -3.64 -46.93 17.90
CA MET A 105 -3.43 -48.05 16.97
C MET A 105 -2.58 -47.60 15.78
N ALA A 106 -1.90 -48.54 15.11
CA ALA A 106 -1.00 -48.26 13.99
C ALA A 106 -1.20 -49.22 12.80
N ALA A 107 -1.14 -48.69 11.58
CA ALA A 107 -1.07 -49.40 10.29
C ALA A 107 -0.35 -48.49 9.27
N GLN A 108 0.76 -48.88 8.61
CA GLN A 108 0.81 -49.75 7.40
C GLN A 108 -0.06 -49.23 6.24
N GLY A 109 0.43 -48.95 5.02
CA GLY A 109 1.80 -48.86 4.52
C GLY A 109 1.95 -49.16 2.99
N ALA A 110 2.65 -48.29 2.25
CA ALA A 110 3.07 -48.42 0.82
C ALA A 110 1.95 -48.42 -0.26
N PRO A 111 2.27 -48.24 -1.57
CA PRO A 111 3.56 -47.95 -2.21
C PRO A 111 3.62 -46.59 -2.96
N ALA A 112 4.81 -46.21 -3.44
CA ALA A 112 5.02 -45.00 -4.24
C ALA A 112 5.18 -45.31 -5.75
N ALA A 113 4.70 -44.40 -6.60
CA ALA A 113 4.98 -44.38 -8.04
C ALA A 113 6.10 -43.38 -8.36
N GLN A 114 6.93 -43.68 -9.37
CA GLN A 114 8.12 -42.89 -9.71
C GLN A 114 7.89 -42.01 -10.94
N GLY A 115 8.13 -40.71 -10.81
CA GLY A 115 8.23 -39.75 -11.90
C GLY A 115 9.30 -38.72 -11.54
N GLY A 116 10.36 -38.61 -12.34
CA GLY A 116 11.56 -37.85 -11.98
C GLY A 116 11.55 -36.41 -12.50
N ALA A 117 11.77 -35.44 -11.61
CA ALA A 117 12.11 -34.06 -11.96
C ALA A 117 13.46 -33.68 -11.32
N LEU A 118 14.39 -33.19 -12.14
CA LEU A 118 15.80 -32.97 -11.75
C LEU A 118 16.06 -31.52 -11.32
N PHE A 119 15.77 -31.11 -10.08
CA PHE A 119 16.49 -29.98 -9.43
C PHE A 119 16.39 -30.03 -7.88
N GLY A 120 16.90 -31.09 -7.26
CA GLY A 120 16.87 -31.28 -5.79
C GLY A 120 17.34 -30.07 -4.94
N GLY A 121 16.39 -29.47 -4.24
CA GLY A 121 16.57 -28.41 -3.23
C GLY A 121 15.49 -28.44 -2.15
N GLN A 122 14.83 -29.58 -1.97
CA GLN A 122 13.69 -29.74 -1.07
C GLN A 122 14.10 -29.68 0.40
N LEU A 123 13.49 -28.76 1.13
CA LEU A 123 13.33 -28.88 2.57
C LEU A 123 12.41 -30.09 2.86
N PRO A 124 12.61 -30.81 3.99
CA PRO A 124 11.70 -31.88 4.37
C PRO A 124 10.30 -31.33 4.63
N GLY A 125 9.28 -31.97 4.06
CA GLY A 125 7.89 -31.57 4.23
C GLY A 125 7.40 -31.79 5.65
N VAL A 126 7.44 -30.72 6.47
CA VAL A 126 6.78 -30.66 7.77
C VAL A 126 5.46 -29.91 7.57
N ALA A 127 4.33 -30.58 7.82
CA ALA A 127 3.03 -29.91 7.81
C ALA A 127 3.00 -28.77 8.84
N ALA A 128 2.49 -27.61 8.46
CA ALA A 128 2.48 -26.44 9.32
C ALA A 128 1.67 -26.70 10.61
N PRO A 129 2.28 -26.59 11.81
CA PRO A 129 1.51 -26.59 13.05
C PRO A 129 0.77 -25.26 13.17
N ALA A 130 -0.53 -25.31 13.47
CA ALA A 130 -1.36 -24.11 13.60
C ALA A 130 -0.84 -23.17 14.70
N TRP A 131 -0.75 -21.88 14.37
CA TRP A 131 -0.41 -20.83 15.33
C TRP A 131 -1.64 -20.51 16.20
N GLY A 132 -1.62 -20.93 17.47
CA GLY A 132 -2.75 -20.77 18.38
C GLY A 132 -2.79 -19.39 19.07
N PRO A 133 -3.87 -18.59 18.92
CA PRO A 133 -4.10 -17.42 19.75
C PRO A 133 -4.51 -17.81 21.19
N PRO A 134 -4.39 -16.91 22.18
CA PRO A 134 -4.95 -17.12 23.51
C PRO A 134 -6.48 -17.19 23.44
N VAL A 135 -7.07 -18.24 24.03
CA VAL A 135 -8.49 -18.59 23.88
C VAL A 135 -9.41 -17.62 24.63
N ALA A 136 -10.45 -17.14 23.94
CA ALA A 136 -11.66 -16.54 24.50
C ALA A 136 -12.88 -17.39 24.13
N GLY A 137 -14.00 -17.29 24.86
CA GLY A 137 -15.14 -18.18 24.64
C GLY A 137 -16.50 -17.60 24.99
N ALA A 138 -17.54 -18.18 24.37
CA ALA A 138 -18.97 -17.89 24.48
C ALA A 138 -19.40 -16.44 24.15
N LEU A 139 -20.26 -16.29 23.13
CA LEU A 139 -20.87 -15.00 22.78
C LEU A 139 -21.77 -14.51 23.94
N PRO A 140 -21.52 -13.32 24.52
CA PRO A 140 -22.35 -12.77 25.58
C PRO A 140 -23.66 -12.17 25.03
N GLU A 141 -24.64 -11.93 25.90
CA GLU A 141 -25.79 -11.10 25.57
C GLU A 141 -25.33 -9.69 25.18
N GLU A 142 -25.74 -9.22 24.00
CA GLU A 142 -25.24 -7.97 23.43
C GLU A 142 -26.38 -7.03 23.01
N ARG A 143 -26.13 -5.72 23.12
CA ARG A 143 -27.03 -4.69 22.58
C ARG A 143 -26.54 -4.29 21.20
N ARG A 144 -27.38 -4.47 20.19
CA ARG A 144 -27.08 -4.14 18.79
C ARG A 144 -28.28 -3.52 18.10
N LYS A 145 -28.04 -2.80 17.00
CA LYS A 145 -29.11 -2.35 16.10
C LYS A 145 -29.54 -3.52 15.23
N ALA A 146 -30.84 -3.71 15.07
CA ALA A 146 -31.41 -4.68 14.15
C ALA A 146 -32.66 -4.10 13.48
N THR A 147 -33.00 -4.63 12.31
CA THR A 147 -34.29 -4.42 11.66
C THR A 147 -35.14 -5.67 11.79
N VAL A 148 -36.27 -5.53 12.46
CA VAL A 148 -37.20 -6.63 12.72
C VAL A 148 -38.35 -6.55 11.71
N LEU A 149 -38.66 -7.68 11.09
CA LEU A 149 -39.77 -7.87 10.15
C LEU A 149 -40.77 -8.87 10.74
N PHE A 150 -42.04 -8.48 10.76
CA PHE A 150 -43.17 -9.38 11.00
C PHE A 150 -44.02 -9.48 9.73
N ALA A 151 -44.42 -10.69 9.36
CA ALA A 151 -45.31 -10.94 8.24
C ALA A 151 -46.43 -11.92 8.62
N ASP A 152 -47.66 -11.65 8.19
CA ASP A 152 -48.90 -12.27 8.69
C ASP A 152 -49.87 -12.63 7.55
N LEU A 153 -50.42 -13.84 7.56
CA LEU A 153 -51.33 -14.36 6.52
C LEU A 153 -52.80 -13.99 6.78
N PHE A 154 -53.15 -12.74 6.53
CA PHE A 154 -54.51 -12.24 6.77
C PHE A 154 -55.56 -12.92 5.86
N GLY A 155 -56.68 -13.34 6.45
CA GLY A 155 -57.87 -13.86 5.76
C GLY A 155 -58.00 -15.39 5.72
N TYR A 156 -57.01 -16.15 6.22
CA TYR A 156 -56.98 -17.62 6.10
C TYR A 156 -58.20 -18.35 6.70
N THR A 157 -58.86 -17.77 7.70
CA THR A 157 -59.96 -18.39 8.46
C THR A 157 -61.14 -18.79 7.56
N ALA A 158 -61.48 -17.99 6.56
CA ALA A 158 -62.61 -18.24 5.65
C ALA A 158 -62.36 -19.40 4.65
N VAL A 159 -61.11 -19.83 4.50
CA VAL A 159 -60.69 -21.02 3.75
C VAL A 159 -60.58 -22.22 4.69
N ALA A 160 -60.07 -22.01 5.91
CA ALA A 160 -59.97 -23.06 6.93
C ALA A 160 -61.33 -23.67 7.32
N GLU A 161 -62.42 -22.91 7.26
CA GLU A 161 -63.80 -23.42 7.45
C GLU A 161 -64.28 -24.42 6.37
N ARG A 162 -63.57 -24.57 5.24
CA ARG A 162 -64.04 -25.30 4.04
C ARG A 162 -63.11 -26.43 3.62
N MET A 163 -62.05 -26.68 4.37
CA MET A 163 -60.98 -27.62 4.05
C MET A 163 -60.65 -28.50 5.25
N ASP A 164 -60.01 -29.63 4.99
CA ASP A 164 -59.47 -30.46 6.07
C ASP A 164 -58.33 -29.74 6.81
N PRO A 165 -58.28 -29.76 8.17
CA PRO A 165 -57.24 -29.09 8.93
C PRO A 165 -55.80 -29.50 8.59
N GLU A 166 -55.56 -30.76 8.19
CA GLU A 166 -54.23 -31.22 7.77
C GLU A 166 -53.84 -30.62 6.41
N ALA A 167 -54.80 -30.50 5.49
CA ALA A 167 -54.59 -29.83 4.20
C ALA A 167 -54.34 -28.32 4.36
N VAL A 168 -55.11 -27.65 5.23
CA VAL A 168 -54.91 -26.23 5.57
C VAL A 168 -53.52 -26.01 6.16
N LYS A 169 -53.12 -26.83 7.13
CA LYS A 169 -51.79 -26.75 7.73
C LYS A 169 -50.68 -26.96 6.68
N SER A 170 -50.81 -27.99 5.83
CA SER A 170 -49.82 -28.27 4.77
C SER A 170 -49.64 -27.09 3.80
N ILE A 171 -50.73 -26.40 3.44
CA ILE A 171 -50.70 -25.19 2.61
C ILE A 171 -50.01 -24.03 3.34
N ILE A 172 -50.35 -23.78 4.60
CA ILE A 172 -49.73 -22.71 5.42
C ILE A 172 -48.25 -22.99 5.65
N ASP A 173 -47.87 -24.20 6.07
CA ASP A 173 -46.48 -24.61 6.25
C ASP A 173 -45.66 -24.46 4.95
N ARG A 174 -46.29 -24.63 3.77
CA ARG A 174 -45.65 -24.42 2.46
C ARG A 174 -45.50 -22.93 2.13
N ALA A 175 -46.55 -22.13 2.36
CA ALA A 175 -46.53 -20.69 2.14
C ALA A 175 -45.49 -19.99 3.03
N LEU A 176 -45.49 -20.27 4.33
CA LEU A 176 -44.55 -19.69 5.30
C LEU A 176 -43.09 -20.03 4.96
N ARG A 177 -42.79 -21.26 4.50
CA ARG A 177 -41.46 -21.61 4.00
C ARG A 177 -41.08 -20.86 2.72
N ARG A 178 -42.00 -20.68 1.77
CA ARG A 178 -41.76 -19.90 0.53
C ARG A 178 -41.52 -18.40 0.84
N LEU A 179 -42.17 -17.87 1.87
CA LEU A 179 -41.96 -16.49 2.36
C LEU A 179 -40.64 -16.35 3.14
N GLY A 180 -40.30 -17.34 3.99
CA GLY A 180 -39.00 -17.41 4.68
C GLY A 180 -37.81 -17.54 3.72
N GLN A 181 -38.01 -18.13 2.53
CA GLN A 181 -37.01 -18.13 1.47
C GLN A 181 -36.69 -16.72 0.93
N GLU A 182 -37.64 -15.79 0.87
CA GLU A 182 -37.33 -14.40 0.51
C GLU A 182 -36.54 -13.70 1.63
N VAL A 183 -36.87 -13.95 2.90
CA VAL A 183 -36.07 -13.44 4.04
C VAL A 183 -34.60 -13.89 3.92
N VAL A 184 -34.36 -15.18 3.70
CA VAL A 184 -33.00 -15.74 3.54
C VAL A 184 -32.33 -15.28 2.24
N ARG A 185 -33.08 -15.07 1.15
CA ARG A 185 -32.57 -14.53 -0.12
C ARG A 185 -32.02 -13.11 0.01
N TYR A 186 -32.63 -12.28 0.86
CA TYR A 186 -32.09 -10.97 1.24
C TYR A 186 -31.22 -11.03 2.51
N GLY A 187 -30.71 -12.23 2.86
CA GLY A 187 -29.73 -12.41 3.93
C GLY A 187 -30.21 -12.00 5.32
N GLY A 188 -31.51 -12.12 5.61
CA GLY A 188 -32.05 -12.05 6.97
C GLY A 188 -32.22 -13.45 7.57
N SER A 189 -32.27 -13.53 8.89
CA SER A 189 -32.59 -14.76 9.62
C SER A 189 -34.09 -14.85 9.92
N VAL A 190 -34.66 -16.05 9.85
CA VAL A 190 -36.02 -16.31 10.37
C VAL A 190 -35.89 -16.77 11.82
N ASP A 191 -36.29 -15.92 12.75
CA ASP A 191 -36.13 -16.11 14.20
C ASP A 191 -37.15 -17.12 14.76
N LYS A 192 -38.43 -17.04 14.36
CA LYS A 192 -39.39 -18.18 14.43
C LYS A 192 -40.63 -17.98 13.56
N TYR A 193 -41.32 -19.09 13.32
CA TYR A 193 -42.70 -19.12 12.84
C TYR A 193 -43.65 -19.15 14.05
N ILE A 194 -44.65 -18.27 14.08
CA ILE A 194 -45.63 -18.12 15.17
C ILE A 194 -47.01 -18.41 14.60
N GLY A 195 -47.31 -19.69 14.37
CA GLY A 195 -48.56 -20.11 13.72
C GLY A 195 -48.59 -19.71 12.25
N ASP A 196 -49.40 -18.71 11.92
CA ASP A 196 -49.56 -18.06 10.61
C ASP A 196 -48.61 -16.88 10.36
N ASN A 197 -47.80 -16.52 11.37
CA ASN A 197 -46.88 -15.39 11.34
C ASN A 197 -45.41 -15.81 11.13
N VAL A 198 -44.65 -15.02 10.39
CA VAL A 198 -43.17 -15.10 10.28
C VAL A 198 -42.56 -13.93 11.06
N MET A 199 -41.65 -14.23 12.01
CA MET A 199 -40.76 -13.23 12.61
C MET A 199 -39.35 -13.41 12.04
N ALA A 200 -38.80 -12.33 11.49
CA ALA A 200 -37.49 -12.29 10.86
C ALA A 200 -36.63 -11.11 11.36
N VAL A 201 -35.32 -11.28 11.30
CA VAL A 201 -34.33 -10.31 11.82
C VAL A 201 -33.21 -10.13 10.81
N PHE A 202 -32.92 -8.86 10.53
CA PHE A 202 -31.77 -8.38 9.77
C PHE A 202 -30.92 -7.59 10.78
N GLY A 203 -29.61 -7.80 10.84
CA GLY A 203 -28.75 -7.20 11.88
C GLY A 203 -28.49 -8.06 13.12
N ALA A 204 -28.99 -9.31 13.17
CA ALA A 204 -28.59 -10.32 14.14
C ALA A 204 -28.83 -11.75 13.60
N PRO A 205 -27.94 -12.74 13.87
CA PRO A 205 -26.70 -12.67 14.65
C PRO A 205 -25.54 -11.95 13.95
N VAL A 206 -25.72 -11.57 12.68
CA VAL A 206 -24.74 -10.87 11.84
C VAL A 206 -25.40 -9.61 11.24
N ALA A 207 -24.62 -8.58 10.88
CA ALA A 207 -25.12 -7.23 10.61
C ALA A 207 -24.38 -6.46 9.51
N HIS A 208 -25.18 -5.78 8.69
CA HIS A 208 -24.81 -5.04 7.48
C HIS A 208 -25.36 -3.61 7.56
N GLU A 209 -24.83 -2.67 6.78
CA GLU A 209 -25.43 -1.32 6.76
C GLU A 209 -26.77 -1.29 6.02
N ASP A 210 -26.93 -2.16 5.02
CA ASP A 210 -28.13 -2.27 4.20
C ASP A 210 -29.24 -3.18 4.79
N ASP A 211 -29.07 -3.72 6.01
CA ASP A 211 -30.09 -4.52 6.72
C ASP A 211 -31.50 -3.87 6.74
N PRO A 212 -31.67 -2.55 6.95
CA PRO A 212 -32.97 -1.89 6.83
C PRO A 212 -33.56 -1.96 5.41
N GLU A 213 -32.71 -1.87 4.39
CA GLU A 213 -33.13 -1.92 2.99
C GLU A 213 -33.45 -3.36 2.57
N ARG A 214 -32.63 -4.33 2.96
CA ARG A 214 -32.87 -5.77 2.77
C ARG A 214 -34.15 -6.24 3.43
N ALA A 215 -34.45 -5.79 4.65
CA ALA A 215 -35.72 -6.08 5.29
C ALA A 215 -36.91 -5.59 4.45
N VAL A 216 -36.84 -4.36 3.90
CA VAL A 216 -37.93 -3.80 3.08
C VAL A 216 -38.01 -4.46 1.70
N ARG A 217 -36.87 -4.76 1.07
CA ARG A 217 -36.80 -5.56 -0.17
C ARG A 217 -37.38 -6.96 0.03
N ALA A 218 -37.08 -7.62 1.13
CA ALA A 218 -37.68 -8.89 1.52
C ALA A 218 -39.20 -8.74 1.71
N GLY A 219 -39.67 -7.73 2.45
CA GLY A 219 -41.11 -7.47 2.62
C GLY A 219 -41.85 -7.28 1.29
N LEU A 220 -41.27 -6.53 0.35
CA LEU A 220 -41.84 -6.33 -1.00
C LEU A 220 -41.80 -7.62 -1.84
N ALA A 221 -40.71 -8.39 -1.77
CA ALA A 221 -40.59 -9.68 -2.46
C ALA A 221 -41.53 -10.75 -1.87
N MET A 222 -41.81 -10.70 -0.56
CA MET A 222 -42.79 -11.54 0.12
C MET A 222 -44.22 -11.24 -0.35
N GLN A 223 -44.56 -9.97 -0.65
CA GLN A 223 -45.84 -9.63 -1.29
C GLN A 223 -45.92 -10.22 -2.72
N ALA A 224 -44.89 -10.07 -3.53
CA ALA A 224 -44.86 -10.66 -4.88
C ALA A 224 -44.94 -12.21 -4.85
N ALA A 225 -44.22 -12.86 -3.94
CA ALA A 225 -44.30 -14.30 -3.71
C ALA A 225 -45.71 -14.74 -3.23
N MET A 226 -46.45 -13.87 -2.53
CA MET A 226 -47.83 -14.14 -2.15
C MET A 226 -48.78 -14.18 -3.36
N GLU A 227 -48.49 -13.43 -4.44
CA GLU A 227 -49.24 -13.54 -5.70
C GLU A 227 -49.00 -14.90 -6.40
N GLU A 228 -47.76 -15.41 -6.36
CA GLU A 228 -47.42 -16.77 -6.85
C GLU A 228 -48.17 -17.84 -6.04
N ILE A 229 -48.06 -17.76 -4.70
CA ILE A 229 -48.70 -18.69 -3.77
C ILE A 229 -50.24 -18.68 -3.94
N ASN A 230 -50.84 -17.51 -4.18
CA ASN A 230 -52.29 -17.40 -4.39
C ASN A 230 -52.78 -18.06 -5.68
N GLN A 231 -51.97 -18.12 -6.75
CA GLN A 231 -52.34 -18.84 -7.97
C GLN A 231 -52.42 -20.35 -7.72
N ASP A 232 -51.43 -20.89 -7.01
CA ASP A 232 -51.39 -22.28 -6.53
C ASP A 232 -52.60 -22.63 -5.64
N ILE A 233 -52.94 -21.75 -4.68
CA ILE A 233 -54.07 -21.94 -3.76
C ILE A 233 -55.41 -21.78 -4.47
N ALA A 234 -55.54 -20.86 -5.41
CA ALA A 234 -56.76 -20.73 -6.22
C ALA A 234 -57.00 -22.01 -7.05
N ALA A 235 -55.95 -22.59 -7.63
CA ALA A 235 -56.04 -23.84 -8.39
C ALA A 235 -56.34 -25.08 -7.53
N ALA A 236 -55.85 -25.13 -6.28
CA ALA A 236 -56.02 -26.28 -5.39
C ALA A 236 -57.24 -26.21 -4.46
N ALA A 237 -57.71 -25.00 -4.10
CA ALA A 237 -58.65 -24.77 -3.01
C ALA A 237 -59.68 -23.66 -3.24
N GLY A 238 -59.57 -22.87 -4.32
CA GLY A 238 -60.56 -21.84 -4.66
C GLY A 238 -60.61 -20.63 -3.71
N GLY A 239 -59.48 -20.28 -3.08
CA GLY A 239 -59.34 -19.14 -2.18
C GLY A 239 -58.05 -18.33 -2.42
N SER A 240 -57.85 -17.28 -1.63
CA SER A 240 -56.61 -16.49 -1.58
C SER A 240 -56.40 -15.90 -0.19
N PHE A 241 -55.15 -15.60 0.16
CA PHE A 241 -54.74 -14.91 1.39
C PHE A 241 -54.06 -13.57 1.04
N SER A 242 -54.02 -12.64 2.00
CA SER A 242 -53.30 -11.37 1.83
C SER A 242 -52.22 -11.23 2.89
N LEU A 243 -50.98 -11.06 2.49
CA LEU A 243 -49.89 -10.85 3.45
C LEU A 243 -49.95 -9.42 4.01
N ARG A 244 -49.73 -9.24 5.31
CA ARG A 244 -49.43 -7.95 5.94
C ARG A 244 -47.99 -7.97 6.42
N VAL A 245 -47.19 -6.95 6.11
CA VAL A 245 -45.79 -6.89 6.57
C VAL A 245 -45.56 -5.59 7.36
N GLY A 246 -44.90 -5.71 8.51
CA GLY A 246 -44.51 -4.61 9.38
C GLY A 246 -43.03 -4.65 9.72
N ILE A 247 -42.32 -3.54 9.51
CA ILE A 247 -40.86 -3.48 9.62
C ILE A 247 -40.44 -2.31 10.51
N ASN A 248 -39.57 -2.54 11.48
CA ASN A 248 -38.96 -1.46 12.25
C ASN A 248 -37.51 -1.75 12.66
N SER A 249 -36.65 -0.76 12.44
CA SER A 249 -35.23 -0.75 12.85
C SER A 249 -35.06 -0.07 14.21
N GLY A 250 -34.15 -0.58 15.05
CA GLY A 250 -33.81 0.04 16.33
C GLY A 250 -32.92 -0.86 17.20
N ASP A 251 -32.66 -0.42 18.43
CA ASP A 251 -31.84 -1.17 19.36
C ASP A 251 -32.59 -2.39 19.93
N VAL A 252 -31.93 -3.55 19.92
CA VAL A 252 -32.38 -4.81 20.53
C VAL A 252 -31.29 -5.37 21.43
N LEU A 253 -31.70 -6.14 22.44
CA LEU A 253 -30.83 -7.11 23.10
C LEU A 253 -30.91 -8.42 22.33
N ALA A 254 -29.78 -8.95 21.90
CA ALA A 254 -29.67 -10.20 21.17
C ALA A 254 -28.83 -11.20 21.99
N GLY A 255 -29.22 -12.47 21.99
CA GLY A 255 -28.57 -13.50 22.80
C GLY A 255 -29.27 -14.85 22.76
N GLN A 256 -28.69 -15.83 23.44
CA GLN A 256 -29.22 -17.19 23.48
C GLN A 256 -30.24 -17.35 24.62
N VAL A 257 -31.50 -17.60 24.27
CA VAL A 257 -32.64 -17.67 25.19
C VAL A 257 -33.32 -19.04 25.04
N GLY A 258 -32.88 -20.00 25.87
CA GLY A 258 -33.19 -21.41 25.67
C GLY A 258 -32.34 -22.02 24.55
N ASP A 259 -32.92 -22.92 23.77
CA ASP A 259 -32.20 -23.70 22.74
C ASP A 259 -31.90 -22.91 21.44
N GLY A 260 -32.11 -21.59 21.43
CA GLY A 260 -31.94 -20.74 20.24
C GLY A 260 -31.51 -19.30 20.53
N TYR A 261 -30.91 -18.67 19.53
CA TYR A 261 -30.58 -17.25 19.51
C TYR A 261 -31.81 -16.42 19.12
N THR A 262 -32.08 -15.31 19.80
CA THR A 262 -33.26 -14.47 19.53
C THR A 262 -33.05 -13.01 19.94
N VAL A 263 -33.98 -12.13 19.55
CA VAL A 263 -33.91 -10.68 19.82
C VAL A 263 -35.08 -10.16 20.65
N MET A 264 -34.80 -9.24 21.57
CA MET A 264 -35.79 -8.57 22.42
C MET A 264 -35.60 -7.05 22.40
N GLY A 265 -36.69 -6.29 22.31
CA GLY A 265 -36.62 -4.83 22.39
C GLY A 265 -37.93 -4.12 22.05
N ASP A 266 -37.91 -2.79 22.15
CA ASP A 266 -39.03 -1.96 21.71
C ASP A 266 -39.20 -2.04 20.18
N ALA A 267 -38.10 -2.18 19.41
CA ALA A 267 -38.14 -2.34 17.95
C ALA A 267 -38.98 -3.56 17.51
N VAL A 268 -38.86 -4.70 18.21
CA VAL A 268 -39.68 -5.92 18.00
C VAL A 268 -41.17 -5.63 18.25
N ASN A 269 -41.46 -4.87 19.32
CA ASN A 269 -42.81 -4.48 19.70
C ASN A 269 -43.43 -3.45 18.75
N VAL A 270 -42.62 -2.61 18.09
CA VAL A 270 -43.08 -1.66 17.07
C VAL A 270 -43.32 -2.38 15.75
N ALA A 271 -42.41 -3.24 15.28
CA ALA A 271 -42.55 -3.97 14.02
C ALA A 271 -43.84 -4.82 13.96
N SER A 272 -44.13 -5.60 15.00
CA SER A 272 -45.37 -6.39 15.11
C SER A 272 -46.64 -5.53 15.16
N ARG A 273 -46.60 -4.35 15.79
CA ARG A 273 -47.74 -3.43 15.82
C ARG A 273 -47.94 -2.69 14.48
N LEU A 274 -46.87 -2.44 13.73
CA LEU A 274 -46.96 -1.94 12.34
C LEU A 274 -47.55 -3.01 11.42
N GLN A 275 -47.17 -4.28 11.57
CA GLN A 275 -47.76 -5.39 10.81
C GLN A 275 -49.27 -5.48 11.06
N ALA A 276 -49.70 -5.44 12.32
CA ALA A 276 -51.12 -5.53 12.67
C ALA A 276 -51.95 -4.35 12.12
N ALA A 277 -51.33 -3.17 11.99
CA ALA A 277 -51.92 -1.96 11.41
C ALA A 277 -51.81 -1.87 9.87
N ALA A 278 -50.93 -2.65 9.25
CA ALA A 278 -50.67 -2.61 7.81
C ALA A 278 -51.92 -3.01 6.99
N ARG A 279 -52.05 -2.42 5.80
CA ARG A 279 -53.10 -2.77 4.84
C ARG A 279 -52.84 -4.17 4.27
N PRO A 280 -53.86 -5.02 4.06
CA PRO A 280 -53.67 -6.32 3.40
C PRO A 280 -53.02 -6.12 2.01
N GLY A 281 -51.92 -6.81 1.75
CA GLY A 281 -51.11 -6.64 0.53
C GLY A 281 -50.00 -5.59 0.61
N SER A 282 -49.77 -4.94 1.75
CA SER A 282 -48.78 -3.86 1.90
C SER A 282 -47.64 -4.13 2.89
N VAL A 283 -46.62 -3.28 2.83
CA VAL A 283 -45.42 -3.30 3.68
C VAL A 283 -45.31 -1.98 4.42
N THR A 284 -45.65 -1.95 5.71
CA THR A 284 -45.62 -0.74 6.54
C THR A 284 -44.33 -0.66 7.34
N VAL A 285 -43.64 0.49 7.29
CA VAL A 285 -42.34 0.70 7.95
C VAL A 285 -42.39 1.81 9.00
N GLY A 286 -41.58 1.66 10.05
CA GLY A 286 -41.38 2.69 11.07
C GLY A 286 -40.42 3.81 10.62
N GLY A 287 -40.52 4.98 11.25
CA GLY A 287 -39.76 6.17 10.86
C GLY A 287 -38.24 6.10 10.98
N ILE A 288 -37.68 5.12 11.68
CA ILE A 288 -36.23 4.84 11.65
C ILE A 288 -35.88 4.15 10.32
N THR A 289 -36.58 3.07 9.98
CA THR A 289 -36.40 2.31 8.73
C THR A 289 -36.60 3.19 7.49
N HIS A 290 -37.67 3.99 7.45
CA HIS A 290 -37.91 4.93 6.33
C HIS A 290 -36.72 5.89 6.11
N ARG A 291 -36.18 6.51 7.16
CA ARG A 291 -35.04 7.45 7.02
C ARG A 291 -33.78 6.81 6.46
N LEU A 292 -33.56 5.52 6.74
CA LEU A 292 -32.41 4.73 6.28
C LEU A 292 -32.59 4.26 4.82
N THR A 293 -33.82 3.99 4.39
CA THR A 293 -34.12 3.30 3.10
C THR A 293 -34.68 4.19 1.98
N ARG A 294 -35.14 5.40 2.28
CA ARG A 294 -35.70 6.38 1.32
C ARG A 294 -34.82 6.75 0.11
N GLY A 295 -33.53 6.36 0.11
CA GLY A 295 -32.64 6.53 -1.05
C GLY A 295 -32.80 5.44 -2.12
N ALA A 296 -33.41 4.31 -1.78
CA ALA A 296 -33.53 3.13 -2.64
C ALA A 296 -34.96 2.55 -2.70
N ILE A 297 -35.85 2.95 -1.80
CA ILE A 297 -37.27 2.55 -1.76
C ILE A 297 -38.15 3.81 -1.84
N GLU A 298 -39.19 3.76 -2.68
CA GLU A 298 -40.25 4.77 -2.77
C GLU A 298 -41.34 4.49 -1.73
N TYR A 299 -41.85 5.54 -1.08
CA TYR A 299 -42.75 5.45 0.07
C TYR A 299 -43.95 6.41 -0.05
N ASP A 300 -45.12 5.92 0.31
CA ASP A 300 -46.28 6.76 0.65
C ASP A 300 -46.29 7.04 2.16
N GLU A 301 -46.59 8.27 2.57
CA GLU A 301 -46.74 8.65 3.98
C GLU A 301 -48.15 8.33 4.49
N LEU A 302 -48.23 7.71 5.68
CA LEU A 302 -49.49 7.34 6.33
C LEU A 302 -49.83 8.29 7.48
N GLU A 303 -51.11 8.41 7.81
CA GLU A 303 -51.52 9.11 9.04
C GLU A 303 -50.92 8.43 10.28
N PRO A 304 -50.37 9.19 11.27
CA PRO A 304 -49.67 8.62 12.41
C PRO A 304 -50.50 7.60 13.22
N LEU A 305 -49.99 6.39 13.34
CA LEU A 305 -50.71 5.23 13.85
C LEU A 305 -50.74 5.19 15.38
N THR A 306 -51.95 5.13 15.97
CA THR A 306 -52.13 4.99 17.43
C THR A 306 -51.91 3.54 17.88
N LEU A 307 -50.65 3.15 18.06
CA LEU A 307 -50.28 1.78 18.43
C LEU A 307 -50.53 1.49 19.92
N LYS A 308 -51.26 0.41 20.22
CA LYS A 308 -51.64 -0.01 21.58
C LYS A 308 -50.43 -0.03 22.53
N GLY A 309 -50.43 0.84 23.54
CA GLY A 309 -49.34 0.92 24.53
C GLY A 309 -48.15 1.80 24.14
N LYS A 310 -48.31 2.71 23.16
CA LYS A 310 -47.53 3.95 23.05
C LYS A 310 -48.40 5.12 23.52
N SER A 311 -47.78 6.15 24.10
CA SER A 311 -48.45 7.39 24.54
C SER A 311 -48.65 8.40 23.41
N GLU A 312 -47.86 8.29 22.35
CA GLU A 312 -47.85 9.19 21.19
C GLU A 312 -48.09 8.38 19.90
N PRO A 313 -48.75 8.95 18.88
CA PRO A 313 -48.92 8.30 17.58
C PRO A 313 -47.57 8.04 16.90
N VAL A 314 -47.42 6.86 16.29
CA VAL A 314 -46.19 6.46 15.60
C VAL A 314 -46.32 6.78 14.12
N ALA A 315 -45.49 7.69 13.61
CA ALA A 315 -45.41 7.97 12.18
C ALA A 315 -44.94 6.73 11.40
N ALA A 316 -45.61 6.44 10.29
CA ALA A 316 -45.43 5.23 9.50
C ALA A 316 -45.53 5.54 7.99
N TRP A 317 -44.90 4.70 7.19
CA TRP A 317 -44.86 4.84 5.73
C TRP A 317 -45.14 3.47 5.09
N GLU A 318 -45.77 3.46 3.92
CA GLU A 318 -46.00 2.24 3.14
C GLU A 318 -44.97 2.16 2.01
N ALA A 319 -44.20 1.07 1.94
CA ALA A 319 -43.22 0.86 0.88
C ALA A 319 -43.96 0.52 -0.43
N VAL A 320 -43.75 1.33 -1.47
CA VAL A 320 -44.45 1.22 -2.76
C VAL A 320 -43.65 0.35 -3.72
N ARG A 321 -42.36 0.66 -3.94
CA ARG A 321 -41.46 -0.10 -4.82
C ARG A 321 -39.99 0.21 -4.59
N VAL A 322 -39.15 -0.69 -5.11
CA VAL A 322 -37.69 -0.50 -5.22
C VAL A 322 -37.36 0.49 -6.36
N LEU A 323 -36.43 1.41 -6.10
CA LEU A 323 -35.82 2.28 -7.09
C LEU A 323 -34.66 1.53 -7.78
N VAL A 324 -34.67 1.45 -9.11
CA VAL A 324 -33.62 0.77 -9.88
C VAL A 324 -32.34 1.62 -9.89
N PRO A 325 -31.17 1.10 -9.45
CA PRO A 325 -29.91 1.82 -9.53
C PRO A 325 -29.46 2.00 -10.99
N GLY A 326 -29.61 3.22 -11.52
CA GLY A 326 -28.94 3.60 -12.76
C GLY A 326 -27.43 3.82 -12.53
N PRO A 327 -26.59 3.85 -13.58
CA PRO A 327 -25.16 4.18 -13.45
C PRO A 327 -24.88 5.52 -12.72
N ALA A 328 -25.87 6.42 -12.73
CA ALA A 328 -25.83 7.69 -12.01
C ALA A 328 -25.73 7.56 -10.48
N THR A 329 -26.32 6.54 -9.83
CA THR A 329 -26.33 6.46 -8.35
C THR A 329 -25.03 5.90 -7.77
N ARG A 330 -24.31 5.00 -8.47
CA ARG A 330 -22.92 4.68 -8.10
C ARG A 330 -21.98 5.88 -8.34
N ASN A 331 -22.26 6.71 -9.34
CA ASN A 331 -21.53 7.96 -9.58
C ASN A 331 -21.96 9.11 -8.64
N ALA A 332 -22.93 8.94 -7.74
CA ALA A 332 -23.40 10.03 -6.86
C ALA A 332 -22.32 10.53 -5.88
N ARG A 333 -21.38 9.66 -5.46
CA ARG A 333 -20.19 10.04 -4.66
C ARG A 333 -19.13 10.82 -5.48
N ILE A 334 -19.34 11.05 -6.79
CA ILE A 334 -18.47 11.87 -7.67
C ILE A 334 -19.03 13.31 -7.84
N GLY A 335 -20.24 13.60 -7.34
CA GLY A 335 -20.97 14.85 -7.61
C GLY A 335 -20.38 16.15 -7.02
N VAL A 336 -19.34 16.07 -6.18
CA VAL A 336 -18.66 17.26 -5.64
C VAL A 336 -17.70 17.82 -6.70
N PRO A 337 -17.83 19.10 -7.09
CA PRO A 337 -16.92 19.72 -8.05
C PRO A 337 -15.47 19.73 -7.53
N LEU A 338 -14.51 19.98 -8.41
CA LEU A 338 -13.19 20.41 -7.96
C LEU A 338 -13.35 21.83 -7.38
N ILE A 339 -12.76 22.08 -6.21
CA ILE A 339 -12.84 23.34 -5.47
C ILE A 339 -11.42 23.69 -5.00
N GLY A 340 -10.96 24.92 -5.25
CA GLY A 340 -9.67 25.45 -4.81
C GLY A 340 -8.46 24.71 -5.39
N ARG A 341 -8.59 24.24 -6.64
CA ARG A 341 -7.58 23.51 -7.44
C ARG A 341 -7.68 23.77 -8.95
N GLU A 342 -8.47 24.74 -9.35
CA GLU A 342 -8.83 25.04 -10.73
C GLU A 342 -7.62 25.51 -11.54
N ASP A 343 -6.73 26.31 -10.93
CA ASP A 343 -5.50 26.79 -11.55
C ASP A 343 -4.47 25.66 -11.72
N GLU A 344 -4.29 24.76 -10.74
CA GLU A 344 -3.41 23.60 -10.87
C GLU A 344 -3.94 22.59 -11.90
N ALA A 345 -5.26 22.43 -12.00
CA ALA A 345 -5.90 21.59 -13.02
C ALA A 345 -5.72 22.20 -14.43
N ALA A 346 -5.96 23.51 -14.57
CA ALA A 346 -5.73 24.24 -15.82
C ALA A 346 -4.25 24.23 -16.24
N LEU A 347 -3.32 24.30 -15.30
CA LEU A 347 -1.88 24.16 -15.54
C LEU A 347 -1.52 22.75 -16.02
N LEU A 348 -2.00 21.70 -15.36
CA LEU A 348 -1.79 20.30 -15.80
C LEU A 348 -2.35 20.06 -17.21
N LEU A 349 -3.56 20.55 -17.51
CA LEU A 349 -4.16 20.44 -18.83
C LEU A 349 -3.35 21.21 -19.88
N SER A 350 -2.90 22.43 -19.55
CA SER A 350 -2.04 23.24 -20.42
C SER A 350 -0.70 22.56 -20.72
N LEU A 351 -0.13 21.83 -19.75
CA LEU A 351 1.10 21.06 -19.93
C LEU A 351 0.87 19.79 -20.77
N PHE A 352 -0.27 19.10 -20.62
CA PHE A 352 -0.67 18.01 -21.50
C PHE A 352 -0.80 18.46 -22.97
N GLU A 353 -1.48 19.58 -23.22
CA GLU A 353 -1.63 20.14 -24.57
C GLU A 353 -0.30 20.66 -25.14
N ARG A 354 0.56 21.23 -24.28
CA ARG A 354 1.92 21.63 -24.66
C ARG A 354 2.76 20.43 -25.09
N VAL A 355 2.71 19.31 -24.36
CA VAL A 355 3.39 18.05 -24.70
C VAL A 355 2.92 17.52 -26.05
N GLY A 356 1.61 17.52 -26.32
CA GLY A 356 1.06 17.15 -27.62
C GLY A 356 1.53 18.04 -28.77
N ARG A 357 1.58 19.36 -28.56
CA ARG A 357 1.98 20.34 -29.59
C ARG A 357 3.49 20.40 -29.85
N GLU A 358 4.32 20.20 -28.83
CA GLU A 358 5.78 20.27 -28.94
C GLU A 358 6.45 18.91 -29.20
N SER A 359 5.68 17.81 -29.16
CA SER A 359 6.12 16.42 -29.34
C SER A 359 7.36 16.07 -28.50
N ARG A 360 7.37 16.55 -27.25
CA ARG A 360 8.47 16.41 -26.29
C ARG A 360 7.92 16.00 -24.94
N PRO A 361 8.68 15.22 -24.16
CA PRO A 361 8.28 14.87 -22.81
C PRO A 361 8.28 16.10 -21.90
N HIS A 362 7.41 16.09 -20.90
CA HIS A 362 7.43 17.08 -19.82
C HIS A 362 7.12 16.39 -18.49
N LEU A 363 7.96 16.65 -17.48
CA LEU A 363 7.81 16.14 -16.13
C LEU A 363 7.01 17.13 -15.28
N VAL A 364 5.96 16.67 -14.61
CA VAL A 364 5.26 17.42 -13.57
C VAL A 364 5.41 16.68 -12.25
N THR A 365 5.80 17.38 -11.19
CA THR A 365 5.83 16.84 -9.84
C THR A 365 4.82 17.60 -8.99
N VAL A 366 3.76 16.92 -8.55
CA VAL A 366 2.74 17.44 -7.64
C VAL A 366 3.13 17.07 -6.22
N ILE A 367 3.61 18.04 -5.45
CA ILE A 367 4.07 17.87 -4.07
C ILE A 367 2.98 18.37 -3.14
N GLY A 368 2.75 17.65 -2.04
CA GLY A 368 1.89 18.14 -0.96
C GLY A 368 1.60 17.05 0.06
N GLN A 369 0.99 17.43 1.16
CA GLN A 369 0.76 16.55 2.31
C GLN A 369 -0.32 15.47 2.06
N ALA A 370 -0.54 14.59 3.04
CA ALA A 370 -1.59 13.57 2.97
C ALA A 370 -2.99 14.23 2.96
N GLY A 371 -3.92 13.70 2.17
CA GLY A 371 -5.31 14.20 2.07
C GLY A 371 -5.51 15.50 1.25
N VAL A 372 -4.44 16.25 0.92
CA VAL A 372 -4.51 17.61 0.33
C VAL A 372 -5.13 17.72 -1.09
N GLY A 373 -5.46 16.58 -1.71
CA GLY A 373 -6.17 16.52 -3.01
C GLY A 373 -5.37 15.95 -4.19
N LYS A 374 -4.11 15.53 -4.03
CA LYS A 374 -3.23 15.02 -5.12
C LYS A 374 -3.94 14.05 -6.09
N SER A 375 -4.45 12.92 -5.59
CA SER A 375 -5.13 11.92 -6.41
C SER A 375 -6.59 12.30 -6.79
N ARG A 376 -7.14 13.44 -6.33
CA ARG A 376 -8.35 14.05 -6.92
C ARG A 376 -7.98 14.89 -8.15
N LEU A 377 -6.90 15.68 -8.06
CA LEU A 377 -6.37 16.47 -9.18
C LEU A 377 -5.95 15.57 -10.37
N LEU A 378 -5.35 14.40 -10.09
CA LEU A 378 -5.03 13.42 -11.14
C LEU A 378 -6.30 12.82 -11.80
N ARG A 379 -7.33 12.48 -10.99
CA ARG A 379 -8.62 11.98 -11.50
C ARG A 379 -9.34 13.02 -12.36
N GLU A 380 -9.26 14.29 -11.98
CA GLU A 380 -9.82 15.40 -12.76
C GLU A 380 -9.13 15.51 -14.14
N LEU A 381 -7.79 15.51 -14.16
CA LEU A 381 -7.02 15.49 -15.42
C LEU A 381 -7.42 14.30 -16.30
N ALA A 382 -7.54 13.10 -15.72
CA ALA A 382 -7.96 11.88 -16.42
C ALA A 382 -9.37 11.99 -17.01
N ALA A 383 -10.32 12.61 -16.29
CA ALA A 383 -11.68 12.84 -16.78
C ALA A 383 -11.69 13.84 -17.95
N GLN A 384 -11.00 14.97 -17.81
CA GLN A 384 -10.95 16.05 -18.82
C GLN A 384 -10.27 15.62 -20.14
N ILE A 385 -9.27 14.74 -20.09
CA ILE A 385 -8.65 14.18 -21.31
C ILE A 385 -9.36 12.93 -21.82
N GLY A 386 -10.01 12.14 -20.94
CA GLY A 386 -10.73 10.92 -21.30
C GLY A 386 -11.99 11.14 -22.15
N GLY A 387 -12.55 12.35 -22.10
CA GLY A 387 -13.65 12.79 -22.98
C GLY A 387 -13.24 13.23 -24.39
N ARG A 388 -11.94 13.22 -24.73
CA ARG A 388 -11.44 13.63 -26.06
C ARG A 388 -11.66 12.53 -27.11
N PRO A 389 -11.80 12.86 -28.42
CA PRO A 389 -11.98 11.86 -29.48
C PRO A 389 -10.79 10.90 -29.60
N GLU A 390 -9.58 11.44 -29.55
CA GLU A 390 -8.33 10.68 -29.45
C GLU A 390 -8.01 10.48 -27.96
N LYS A 391 -8.28 9.27 -27.44
CA LYS A 391 -8.04 8.95 -26.04
C LYS A 391 -6.54 8.70 -25.79
N PRO A 392 -5.89 9.47 -24.90
CA PRO A 392 -4.47 9.27 -24.60
C PRO A 392 -4.21 7.91 -23.93
N ALA A 393 -2.98 7.42 -24.03
CA ALA A 393 -2.53 6.26 -23.28
C ALA A 393 -2.22 6.68 -21.83
N PHE A 394 -3.27 6.72 -20.99
CA PHE A 394 -3.16 7.00 -19.56
C PHE A 394 -2.75 5.72 -18.81
N ARG A 395 -1.68 5.79 -18.02
CA ARG A 395 -1.15 4.70 -17.20
C ARG A 395 -0.86 5.22 -15.80
N VAL A 396 -1.10 4.39 -14.79
CA VAL A 396 -0.83 4.70 -13.38
C VAL A 396 0.03 3.58 -12.80
N GLY A 397 1.06 3.94 -12.05
CA GLY A 397 1.77 3.05 -11.14
C GLY A 397 1.90 3.71 -9.78
N HIS A 398 1.98 2.92 -8.70
CA HIS A 398 2.01 3.40 -7.33
C HIS A 398 3.31 2.97 -6.66
N CYS A 399 3.84 3.77 -5.75
CA CYS A 399 4.98 3.40 -4.91
C CYS A 399 4.48 3.10 -3.48
N PRO A 400 4.21 1.83 -3.13
CA PRO A 400 3.61 1.48 -1.84
C PRO A 400 4.57 1.76 -0.68
N ALA A 401 4.05 2.24 0.46
CA ALA A 401 4.84 2.57 1.65
C ALA A 401 5.48 1.35 2.38
N TYR A 402 5.16 0.14 1.95
CA TYR A 402 5.78 -1.14 2.35
C TYR A 402 6.65 -1.74 1.24
N GLY A 403 6.79 -1.03 0.12
CA GLY A 403 7.65 -1.37 -1.02
C GLY A 403 8.99 -0.65 -1.02
N ALA A 404 9.42 -0.09 0.12
CA ALA A 404 10.73 0.54 0.27
C ALA A 404 11.84 -0.53 0.20
N GLY A 405 12.23 -0.89 -1.04
CA GLY A 405 13.08 -2.05 -1.35
C GLY A 405 12.59 -2.90 -2.53
N LEU A 406 11.44 -2.58 -3.14
CA LEU A 406 10.93 -3.18 -4.38
C LEU A 406 11.44 -2.39 -5.61
N ALA A 407 12.56 -2.84 -6.19
CA ALA A 407 13.15 -2.22 -7.37
C ALA A 407 12.16 -2.10 -8.54
N TYR A 408 12.00 -0.88 -9.09
CA TYR A 408 11.14 -0.58 -10.25
C TYR A 408 9.65 -0.98 -10.10
N TRP A 409 9.10 -1.10 -8.88
CA TRP A 409 7.74 -1.60 -8.67
C TRP A 409 6.66 -0.91 -9.52
N ALA A 410 6.65 0.43 -9.54
CA ALA A 410 5.66 1.20 -10.27
C ALA A 410 5.75 1.03 -11.81
N LEU A 411 6.95 0.76 -12.35
CA LEU A 411 7.10 0.30 -13.74
C LEU A 411 6.44 -1.08 -13.91
N GLY A 412 6.68 -1.99 -12.97
CA GLY A 412 6.08 -3.32 -12.96
C GLY A 412 4.55 -3.31 -12.96
N GLU A 413 3.91 -2.39 -12.23
CA GLU A 413 2.45 -2.19 -12.28
C GLU A 413 1.99 -1.68 -13.65
N ILE A 414 2.67 -0.65 -14.20
CA ILE A 414 2.34 -0.07 -15.50
C ILE A 414 2.46 -1.10 -16.62
N LEU A 415 3.48 -1.96 -16.59
CA LEU A 415 3.69 -3.01 -17.59
C LEU A 415 2.67 -4.15 -17.46
N ARG A 416 2.35 -4.61 -16.23
CA ARG A 416 1.27 -5.59 -16.00
C ARG A 416 -0.06 -5.10 -16.55
N GLY A 417 -0.47 -3.88 -16.18
CA GLY A 417 -1.71 -3.26 -16.65
C GLY A 417 -1.71 -2.84 -18.13
N GLN A 418 -0.55 -2.83 -18.79
CA GLN A 418 -0.42 -2.58 -20.24
C GLN A 418 -0.51 -3.87 -21.07
N PHE A 419 -0.16 -5.03 -20.51
CA PHE A 419 -0.05 -6.31 -21.23
C PHE A 419 -0.95 -7.43 -20.67
N GLU A 420 -1.88 -7.10 -19.77
CA GLU A 420 -2.86 -8.03 -19.17
C GLU A 420 -2.20 -9.25 -18.48
N LEU A 421 -1.06 -8.99 -17.84
CA LEU A 421 -0.29 -9.95 -17.04
C LEU A 421 -0.87 -10.05 -15.62
N VAL A 422 -0.95 -11.28 -15.11
CA VAL A 422 -1.42 -11.62 -13.75
C VAL A 422 -0.28 -12.37 -13.05
N ASP A 423 -0.07 -12.18 -11.75
CA ASP A 423 1.04 -12.81 -11.01
C ASP A 423 0.85 -14.33 -10.78
N THR A 424 -0.19 -14.91 -11.38
CA THR A 424 -0.48 -16.35 -11.46
C THR A 424 -0.49 -16.88 -12.89
N ASP A 425 -0.12 -16.07 -13.90
CA ASP A 425 0.28 -16.62 -15.21
C ASP A 425 1.55 -17.46 -15.00
N ASP A 426 1.61 -18.67 -15.57
CA ASP A 426 2.87 -19.42 -15.59
C ASP A 426 3.94 -18.69 -16.44
N SER A 427 5.21 -19.02 -16.21
CA SER A 427 6.34 -18.34 -16.84
C SER A 427 6.29 -18.35 -18.39
N GLU A 428 5.73 -19.39 -19.01
CA GLU A 428 5.56 -19.46 -20.48
C GLU A 428 4.40 -18.58 -20.95
N LEU A 429 3.26 -18.60 -20.26
CA LEU A 429 2.09 -17.77 -20.58
C LEU A 429 2.36 -16.28 -20.35
N ALA A 430 3.02 -15.93 -19.25
CA ALA A 430 3.44 -14.57 -18.92
C ALA A 430 4.41 -14.03 -19.99
N TRP A 431 5.40 -14.83 -20.39
CA TRP A 431 6.28 -14.50 -21.51
C TRP A 431 5.50 -14.32 -22.82
N ALA A 432 4.62 -15.25 -23.17
CA ALA A 432 3.86 -15.21 -24.41
C ALA A 432 2.89 -14.02 -24.46
N LYS A 433 2.28 -13.60 -23.34
CA LYS A 433 1.52 -12.35 -23.24
C LYS A 433 2.43 -11.13 -23.44
N LEU A 434 3.54 -11.05 -22.70
CA LEU A 434 4.48 -9.93 -22.74
C LEU A 434 5.05 -9.70 -24.15
N LEU A 435 5.52 -10.77 -24.80
CA LEU A 435 6.10 -10.70 -26.14
C LEU A 435 5.10 -10.17 -27.18
N ARG A 436 3.91 -10.79 -27.29
CA ARG A 436 2.83 -10.31 -28.20
C ARG A 436 2.38 -8.89 -27.86
N GLY A 437 2.38 -8.53 -26.59
CA GLY A 437 2.12 -7.17 -26.12
C GLY A 437 3.13 -6.17 -26.67
N VAL A 438 4.43 -6.47 -26.57
CA VAL A 438 5.52 -5.62 -27.10
C VAL A 438 5.48 -5.57 -28.63
N GLU A 439 5.31 -6.70 -29.33
CA GLU A 439 5.14 -6.77 -30.79
C GLU A 439 3.98 -5.90 -31.30
N SER A 440 2.84 -5.89 -30.58
CA SER A 440 1.67 -5.08 -30.95
C SER A 440 1.89 -3.55 -30.82
N VAL A 441 2.93 -3.14 -30.08
CA VAL A 441 3.29 -1.74 -29.85
C VAL A 441 4.52 -1.34 -30.69
N VAL A 442 5.49 -2.24 -30.85
CA VAL A 442 6.78 -2.04 -31.50
C VAL A 442 6.84 -2.88 -32.78
N SER A 443 6.58 -2.25 -33.92
CA SER A 443 6.69 -2.89 -35.24
C SER A 443 8.10 -2.76 -35.83
N ASP A 444 8.52 -3.79 -36.58
CA ASP A 444 9.88 -4.03 -37.12
C ASP A 444 10.57 -2.86 -37.87
N ALA A 445 9.83 -1.81 -38.24
CA ALA A 445 10.33 -0.75 -39.11
C ALA A 445 10.99 0.43 -38.36
N GLU A 446 10.80 0.58 -37.04
CA GLU A 446 11.04 1.88 -36.38
C GLU A 446 11.74 1.86 -34.98
N THR A 447 12.47 0.80 -34.63
CA THR A 447 13.36 0.77 -33.44
C THR A 447 14.73 0.17 -33.77
N ASP A 448 15.79 0.67 -33.11
CA ASP A 448 17.16 0.10 -33.20
C ASP A 448 17.28 -1.27 -32.49
N GLU A 449 16.20 -1.74 -31.86
CA GLU A 449 16.12 -2.93 -31.03
C GLU A 449 14.90 -3.76 -31.44
N PRO A 450 15.04 -5.09 -31.64
CA PRO A 450 13.93 -5.95 -32.07
C PRO A 450 12.98 -6.24 -30.89
N PRO A 451 11.67 -6.49 -31.13
CA PRO A 451 10.64 -6.61 -30.09
C PRO A 451 10.97 -7.65 -29.01
N GLU A 452 11.55 -8.77 -29.40
CA GLU A 452 11.91 -9.88 -28.51
C GLU A 452 12.99 -9.46 -27.50
N ARG A 453 13.95 -8.63 -27.92
CA ARG A 453 14.98 -8.08 -27.01
C ARG A 453 14.39 -7.07 -26.04
N ILE A 454 13.45 -6.23 -26.50
CA ILE A 454 12.74 -5.29 -25.62
C ILE A 454 11.94 -6.08 -24.57
N ALA A 455 11.15 -7.08 -25.01
CA ALA A 455 10.38 -7.97 -24.14
C ALA A 455 11.26 -8.69 -23.11
N ALA A 456 12.34 -9.36 -23.53
CA ALA A 456 13.24 -10.08 -22.62
C ALA A 456 14.01 -9.15 -21.65
N THR A 457 14.21 -7.87 -22.02
CA THR A 457 14.81 -6.89 -21.10
C THR A 457 13.81 -6.43 -20.03
N ILE A 458 12.55 -6.16 -20.40
CA ILE A 458 11.51 -5.73 -19.44
C ILE A 458 10.86 -6.88 -18.66
N ALA A 459 11.04 -8.13 -19.09
CA ALA A 459 10.63 -9.33 -18.37
C ALA A 459 11.29 -9.45 -16.99
N ARG A 460 12.54 -8.99 -16.86
CA ARG A 460 13.33 -9.09 -15.62
C ARG A 460 12.70 -8.38 -14.41
N PRO A 461 12.40 -7.06 -14.42
CA PRO A 461 11.69 -6.40 -13.31
C PRO A 461 10.22 -6.87 -13.12
N LEU A 462 9.69 -7.70 -14.02
CA LEU A 462 8.43 -8.43 -13.81
C LEU A 462 8.64 -9.80 -13.15
N GLY A 463 9.88 -10.29 -13.12
CA GLY A 463 10.26 -11.63 -12.66
C GLY A 463 9.83 -12.76 -13.59
N ILE A 464 9.64 -12.47 -14.87
CA ILE A 464 9.30 -13.44 -15.91
C ILE A 464 10.61 -13.95 -16.52
N GLU A 465 10.85 -15.27 -16.51
CA GLU A 465 12.05 -15.87 -17.11
C GLU A 465 11.82 -16.12 -18.62
N PRO A 466 12.52 -15.42 -19.53
CA PRO A 466 12.34 -15.62 -20.97
C PRO A 466 12.96 -16.96 -21.42
N PRO A 467 12.37 -17.66 -22.43
CA PRO A 467 12.95 -18.88 -22.99
C PRO A 467 14.40 -18.69 -23.41
N ALA A 468 15.24 -19.71 -23.22
CA ALA A 468 16.70 -19.61 -23.31
C ALA A 468 17.23 -19.01 -24.63
N GLU A 469 16.54 -19.23 -25.75
CA GLU A 469 16.84 -18.61 -27.05
C GLU A 469 16.69 -17.07 -27.02
N HIS A 470 15.62 -16.57 -26.41
CA HIS A 470 15.34 -15.14 -26.22
C HIS A 470 16.22 -14.52 -25.13
N ALA A 471 16.50 -15.27 -24.06
CA ALA A 471 17.45 -14.88 -23.02
C ALA A 471 18.82 -14.55 -23.64
N MET A 472 19.37 -15.45 -24.47
CA MET A 472 20.62 -15.21 -25.20
C MET A 472 20.51 -14.06 -26.22
N ALA A 473 19.36 -13.90 -26.88
CA ALA A 473 19.14 -12.84 -27.88
C ALA A 473 19.17 -11.41 -27.30
N THR A 474 19.05 -11.24 -25.97
CA THR A 474 19.29 -9.95 -25.30
C THR A 474 20.73 -9.45 -25.43
N GLY A 475 21.68 -10.35 -25.73
CA GLY A 475 23.11 -10.08 -25.61
C GLY A 475 23.56 -9.83 -24.17
N VAL A 476 22.73 -10.10 -23.16
CA VAL A 476 23.11 -10.14 -21.75
C VAL A 476 23.62 -11.54 -21.45
N HIS A 477 24.93 -11.71 -21.32
CA HIS A 477 25.48 -12.91 -20.71
C HIS A 477 25.33 -12.84 -19.19
N GLU A 478 25.41 -13.98 -18.50
CA GLU A 478 25.53 -14.02 -17.03
C GLU A 478 26.77 -13.24 -16.51
N LEU A 479 27.70 -12.90 -17.41
CA LEU A 479 28.95 -12.18 -17.18
C LEU A 479 28.88 -10.68 -17.52
N ASP A 480 27.75 -10.18 -18.02
CA ASP A 480 27.58 -8.77 -18.36
C ASP A 480 27.57 -7.87 -17.12
N ASP A 481 28.20 -6.70 -17.23
CA ASP A 481 28.21 -5.67 -16.20
C ASP A 481 26.77 -5.23 -15.85
N PRO A 482 26.34 -5.33 -14.58
CA PRO A 482 25.04 -4.86 -14.10
C PRO A 482 24.69 -3.41 -14.48
N GLN A 483 25.66 -2.51 -14.65
CA GLN A 483 25.37 -1.16 -15.15
C GLN A 483 24.81 -1.19 -16.58
N GLN A 484 25.36 -2.04 -17.46
CA GLN A 484 24.88 -2.19 -18.83
C GLN A 484 23.48 -2.82 -18.87
N ILE A 485 23.15 -3.70 -17.92
CA ILE A 485 21.81 -4.27 -17.77
C ILE A 485 20.78 -3.17 -17.48
N ARG A 486 21.06 -2.26 -16.53
CA ARG A 486 20.18 -1.11 -16.26
C ARG A 486 20.09 -0.18 -17.47
N ASP A 487 21.21 0.15 -18.09
CA ASP A 487 21.22 1.10 -19.20
C ASP A 487 20.48 0.53 -20.44
N ARG A 488 20.45 -0.81 -20.62
CA ARG A 488 19.57 -1.52 -21.57
C ARG A 488 18.10 -1.48 -21.15
N LEU A 489 17.76 -1.71 -19.88
CA LEU A 489 16.39 -1.57 -19.36
C LEU A 489 15.84 -0.15 -19.61
N PHE A 490 16.65 0.88 -19.36
CA PHE A 490 16.28 2.27 -19.59
C PHE A 490 16.06 2.56 -21.08
N SER A 491 16.89 1.98 -21.97
CA SER A 491 16.67 2.03 -23.42
C SER A 491 15.35 1.37 -23.81
N ALA A 492 15.09 0.14 -23.34
CA ALA A 492 13.90 -0.65 -23.68
C ALA A 492 12.59 0.01 -23.23
N VAL A 493 12.52 0.51 -21.98
CA VAL A 493 11.34 1.21 -21.46
C VAL A 493 11.11 2.52 -22.23
N ARG A 494 12.17 3.28 -22.56
CA ARG A 494 12.04 4.46 -23.42
C ARG A 494 11.52 4.10 -24.80
N SER A 495 12.05 3.06 -25.45
CA SER A 495 11.61 2.62 -26.78
C SER A 495 10.12 2.23 -26.79
N LEU A 496 9.65 1.56 -25.73
CA LEU A 496 8.23 1.24 -25.55
C LEU A 496 7.37 2.52 -25.38
N VAL A 497 7.79 3.45 -24.51
CA VAL A 497 7.08 4.74 -24.31
C VAL A 497 7.05 5.57 -25.60
N GLU A 498 8.17 5.62 -26.34
CA GLU A 498 8.23 6.29 -27.65
C GLU A 498 7.27 5.66 -28.65
N ALA A 499 7.25 4.32 -28.77
CA ALA A 499 6.38 3.60 -29.68
C ALA A 499 4.89 3.85 -29.40
N VAL A 500 4.45 3.79 -28.13
CA VAL A 500 3.06 4.17 -27.77
C VAL A 500 2.79 5.65 -28.10
N SER A 501 3.76 6.54 -27.85
CA SER A 501 3.60 7.99 -28.06
C SER A 501 3.46 8.41 -29.53
N ARG A 502 3.90 7.56 -30.48
CA ARG A 502 3.65 7.75 -31.92
C ARG A 502 2.20 7.47 -32.30
N GLN A 503 1.53 6.57 -31.59
CA GLN A 503 0.13 6.19 -31.83
C GLN A 503 -0.86 7.20 -31.21
N ARG A 504 -0.53 7.72 -30.02
CA ARG A 504 -1.37 8.65 -29.22
C ARG A 504 -0.55 9.29 -28.09
N PRO A 505 -0.90 10.50 -27.60
CA PRO A 505 -0.25 11.09 -26.43
C PRO A 505 -0.28 10.15 -25.22
N VAL A 506 0.84 10.05 -24.52
CA VAL A 506 1.01 9.19 -23.32
C VAL A 506 0.92 10.06 -22.07
N VAL A 507 0.25 9.57 -21.04
CA VAL A 507 0.33 10.12 -19.68
C VAL A 507 0.75 9.00 -18.74
N ILE A 508 1.93 9.15 -18.12
CA ILE A 508 2.45 8.24 -17.10
C ILE A 508 2.28 8.93 -15.76
N ALA A 509 1.28 8.50 -15.00
CA ALA A 509 1.07 8.95 -13.63
C ALA A 509 1.77 8.00 -12.64
N LEU A 510 2.41 8.58 -11.62
CA LEU A 510 3.15 7.84 -10.61
C LEU A 510 2.76 8.35 -9.23
N GLU A 511 2.01 7.55 -8.47
CA GLU A 511 1.51 7.91 -7.14
C GLU A 511 2.58 7.64 -6.06
N ASP A 512 2.68 8.57 -5.12
CA ASP A 512 3.51 8.50 -3.90
C ASP A 512 5.01 8.15 -4.10
N ILE A 513 5.65 8.70 -5.13
CA ILE A 513 7.07 8.45 -5.49
C ILE A 513 8.13 8.80 -4.42
N HIS A 514 7.73 9.36 -3.28
CA HIS A 514 8.60 9.53 -2.12
C HIS A 514 9.00 8.17 -1.48
N TRP A 515 8.26 7.10 -1.76
CA TRP A 515 8.61 5.70 -1.43
C TRP A 515 9.36 4.96 -2.53
N ALA A 516 9.59 5.57 -3.70
CA ALA A 516 10.26 4.91 -4.81
C ALA A 516 11.72 4.55 -4.49
N ASP A 517 12.20 3.47 -5.10
CA ASP A 517 13.61 3.10 -5.18
C ASP A 517 14.41 4.11 -6.04
N GLU A 518 15.71 4.21 -5.78
CA GLU A 518 16.59 5.14 -6.50
C GLU A 518 16.70 4.78 -8.00
N GLY A 519 16.52 3.50 -8.36
CA GLY A 519 16.45 3.03 -9.74
C GLY A 519 15.24 3.59 -10.50
N MET A 520 14.05 3.50 -9.91
CA MET A 520 12.82 4.07 -10.47
C MET A 520 12.88 5.61 -10.54
N LEU A 521 13.46 6.27 -9.54
CA LEU A 521 13.70 7.72 -9.59
C LEU A 521 14.65 8.10 -10.74
N ASP A 522 15.74 7.36 -10.94
CA ASP A 522 16.64 7.51 -12.09
C ASP A 522 15.92 7.26 -13.43
N LEU A 523 15.04 6.26 -13.50
CA LEU A 523 14.26 5.94 -14.70
C LEU A 523 13.27 7.06 -15.07
N ILE A 524 12.56 7.63 -14.09
CA ILE A 524 11.70 8.81 -14.30
C ILE A 524 12.53 9.98 -14.83
N GLU A 525 13.68 10.25 -14.21
CA GLU A 525 14.58 11.33 -14.61
C GLU A 525 15.23 11.11 -15.98
N TYR A 526 15.43 9.85 -16.39
CA TYR A 526 15.89 9.43 -17.71
C TYR A 526 14.79 9.61 -18.77
N LEU A 527 13.58 9.08 -18.54
CA LEU A 527 12.46 9.17 -19.47
C LEU A 527 12.09 10.63 -19.76
N ALA A 528 11.98 11.45 -18.70
CA ALA A 528 11.74 12.90 -18.80
C ALA A 528 12.82 13.68 -19.58
N ARG A 529 13.99 13.08 -19.81
CA ARG A 529 15.13 13.69 -20.52
C ARG A 529 15.33 13.17 -21.93
N TRP A 530 15.01 11.90 -22.19
CA TRP A 530 15.45 11.19 -23.40
C TRP A 530 14.33 10.64 -24.29
N VAL A 531 13.08 10.56 -23.81
CA VAL A 531 11.92 10.18 -24.66
C VAL A 531 11.72 11.20 -25.78
N ARG A 532 11.42 10.70 -26.98
CA ARG A 532 11.13 11.49 -28.19
C ARG A 532 9.67 11.34 -28.63
N GLY A 533 8.77 11.99 -27.91
CA GLY A 533 7.35 12.02 -28.28
C GLY A 533 6.48 12.76 -27.28
N PRO A 534 5.16 12.82 -27.52
CA PRO A 534 4.19 13.45 -26.62
C PRO A 534 3.93 12.58 -25.38
N ALA A 535 4.80 12.69 -24.37
CA ALA A 535 4.67 11.99 -23.08
C ALA A 535 4.63 12.97 -21.88
N LEU A 536 3.52 13.03 -21.17
CA LEU A 536 3.41 13.75 -19.90
C LEU A 536 3.71 12.77 -18.76
N ILE A 537 4.69 13.07 -17.91
CA ILE A 537 5.02 12.26 -16.74
C ILE A 537 4.58 13.04 -15.50
N VAL A 538 3.58 12.53 -14.76
CA VAL A 538 2.98 13.19 -13.59
C VAL A 538 3.32 12.39 -12.34
N CYS A 539 4.33 12.85 -11.60
CA CYS A 539 4.73 12.26 -10.34
C CYS A 539 3.99 12.96 -9.18
N MET A 540 3.47 12.19 -8.23
CA MET A 540 2.85 12.72 -7.02
C MET A 540 3.69 12.33 -5.80
N ALA A 541 3.96 13.31 -4.94
CA ALA A 541 4.95 13.18 -3.88
C ALA A 541 4.54 13.93 -2.60
N ARG A 542 5.37 13.77 -1.58
CA ARG A 542 5.44 14.63 -0.39
C ARG A 542 6.83 15.28 -0.35
N ASP A 543 7.03 16.20 0.58
CA ASP A 543 8.23 17.03 0.69
C ASP A 543 9.51 16.21 0.95
N GLU A 544 9.39 15.05 1.59
CA GLU A 544 10.46 14.08 1.86
C GLU A 544 11.22 13.61 0.59
N LEU A 545 10.59 13.71 -0.60
CA LEU A 545 11.27 13.47 -1.89
C LEU A 545 12.39 14.48 -2.14
N LEU A 546 12.20 15.75 -1.76
CA LEU A 546 13.18 16.82 -1.96
C LEU A 546 14.32 16.74 -0.94
N ASP A 547 14.06 16.23 0.26
CA ASP A 547 15.11 15.91 1.23
C ASP A 547 16.01 14.76 0.72
N ARG A 548 15.42 13.71 0.13
CA ARG A 548 16.15 12.60 -0.53
C ARG A 548 16.91 13.07 -1.78
N ARG A 549 16.25 13.82 -2.67
CA ARG A 549 16.80 14.32 -3.95
C ARG A 549 16.61 15.83 -4.10
N PRO A 550 17.49 16.67 -3.51
CA PRO A 550 17.42 18.14 -3.65
C PRO A 550 17.57 18.67 -5.09
N GLY A 551 18.07 17.83 -6.01
CA GLY A 551 18.17 18.13 -7.44
C GLY A 551 16.93 17.79 -8.27
N TRP A 552 15.89 17.18 -7.68
CA TRP A 552 14.75 16.62 -8.40
C TRP A 552 14.05 17.65 -9.31
N GLY A 553 13.97 17.35 -10.61
CA GLY A 553 13.41 18.26 -11.62
C GLY A 553 14.24 19.53 -11.89
N GLY A 554 15.23 19.85 -11.05
CA GLY A 554 15.99 21.10 -11.06
C GLY A 554 16.79 21.34 -12.34
N GLY A 555 16.86 22.61 -12.77
CA GLY A 555 17.63 23.03 -13.95
C GLY A 555 17.08 22.55 -15.31
N ARG A 556 15.98 21.79 -15.34
CA ARG A 556 15.35 21.28 -16.56
C ARG A 556 14.40 22.32 -17.17
N ARG A 557 14.33 22.39 -18.51
CA ARG A 557 13.37 23.25 -19.24
C ARG A 557 11.99 22.63 -19.45
N ASN A 558 11.91 21.30 -19.29
CA ASN A 558 10.71 20.49 -19.47
C ASN A 558 10.33 19.81 -18.14
N ALA A 559 10.44 20.55 -17.03
CA ALA A 559 9.97 20.15 -15.72
C ALA A 559 9.12 21.26 -15.09
N THR A 560 8.17 20.89 -14.24
CA THR A 560 7.35 21.82 -13.46
C THR A 560 6.99 21.20 -12.13
N THR A 561 7.16 21.94 -11.05
CA THR A 561 6.71 21.53 -9.71
C THR A 561 5.43 22.30 -9.38
N ILE A 562 4.43 21.59 -8.89
CA ILE A 562 3.16 22.13 -8.39
C ILE A 562 3.12 21.78 -6.90
N ALA A 563 3.08 22.78 -6.02
CA ALA A 563 2.91 22.58 -4.58
C ALA A 563 1.43 22.76 -4.22
N LEU A 564 0.83 21.78 -3.57
CA LEU A 564 -0.54 21.86 -3.06
C LEU A 564 -0.49 22.20 -1.56
N GLU A 565 -0.68 23.47 -1.26
CA GLU A 565 -0.95 23.95 0.11
C GLU A 565 -2.38 23.54 0.55
N PRO A 566 -2.71 23.50 1.86
CA PRO A 566 -4.09 23.33 2.32
C PRO A 566 -5.04 24.35 1.68
N LEU A 567 -6.29 23.96 1.45
CA LEU A 567 -7.34 24.86 0.97
C LEU A 567 -7.50 26.06 1.93
N SER A 568 -7.80 27.23 1.37
CA SER A 568 -8.19 28.40 2.17
C SER A 568 -9.47 28.14 2.96
N GLN A 569 -9.72 28.97 3.98
CA GLN A 569 -10.89 28.79 4.83
C GLN A 569 -12.22 28.88 4.04
N ASP A 570 -12.26 29.63 2.93
CA ASP A 570 -13.47 29.82 2.12
C ASP A 570 -13.68 28.69 1.11
N GLU A 571 -12.64 28.22 0.42
CA GLU A 571 -12.70 26.99 -0.40
C GLU A 571 -13.07 25.77 0.46
N THR A 572 -12.58 25.73 1.70
CA THR A 572 -12.94 24.67 2.66
C THR A 572 -14.40 24.76 3.09
N ARG A 573 -14.95 25.97 3.29
CA ARG A 573 -16.39 26.17 3.55
C ARG A 573 -17.23 25.74 2.36
N GLU A 574 -16.82 26.05 1.14
CA GLU A 574 -17.49 25.64 -0.10
C GLU A 574 -17.49 24.12 -0.26
N LEU A 575 -16.34 23.46 -0.01
CA LEU A 575 -16.22 22.00 0.00
C LEU A 575 -17.16 21.35 1.03
N VAL A 576 -17.15 21.83 2.28
CA VAL A 576 -18.04 21.31 3.34
C VAL A 576 -19.52 21.54 2.97
N ALA A 577 -19.86 22.68 2.38
CA ALA A 577 -21.23 22.97 1.93
C ALA A 577 -21.66 22.07 0.77
N ALA A 578 -20.76 21.73 -0.17
CA ALA A 578 -21.04 20.81 -1.27
C ALA A 578 -21.12 19.34 -0.84
N LEU A 579 -20.47 18.97 0.27
CA LEU A 579 -20.52 17.63 0.87
C LEU A 579 -21.78 17.41 1.74
N LEU A 580 -22.35 18.48 2.31
CA LEU A 580 -23.57 18.42 3.11
C LEU A 580 -24.81 18.32 2.19
N PRO A 581 -25.76 17.42 2.47
CA PRO A 581 -26.97 17.31 1.66
C PRO A 581 -27.87 18.54 1.85
N ASN A 582 -28.44 19.05 0.76
CA ASN A 582 -29.41 20.14 0.72
C ASN A 582 -30.76 19.75 1.35
N GLY A 583 -30.78 19.55 2.67
CA GLY A 583 -31.94 19.12 3.44
C GLY A 583 -32.69 20.30 4.07
N ASN A 584 -33.90 20.59 3.58
CA ASN A 584 -34.84 21.54 4.16
C ASN A 584 -35.50 21.00 5.45
N GLY A 585 -34.69 20.58 6.44
CA GLY A 585 -35.15 20.04 7.71
C GLY A 585 -35.14 21.10 8.81
N ASN A 586 -36.28 21.29 9.48
CA ASN A 586 -36.44 22.24 10.61
C ASN A 586 -35.78 21.72 11.91
N GLY A 587 -34.48 21.43 11.89
CA GLY A 587 -33.64 21.22 13.06
C GLY A 587 -33.09 22.54 13.60
N MET A 588 -32.81 22.64 14.90
CA MET A 588 -32.51 23.92 15.55
C MET A 588 -31.21 24.57 15.05
N ASN A 589 -30.22 23.75 14.65
CA ASN A 589 -28.96 24.21 14.07
C ASN A 589 -28.96 23.84 12.58
N GLY A 590 -28.93 24.84 11.70
CA GLY A 590 -28.89 24.63 10.24
C GLY A 590 -27.47 24.42 9.67
N PRO A 591 -27.34 24.06 8.38
CA PRO A 591 -26.03 23.90 7.73
C PRO A 591 -25.10 25.12 7.87
N ALA A 592 -25.68 26.32 7.97
CA ALA A 592 -24.96 27.59 8.13
C ALA A 592 -24.08 27.68 9.40
N GLU A 593 -24.40 26.95 10.48
CA GLU A 593 -23.57 26.92 11.70
C GLU A 593 -22.55 25.77 11.68
N LEU A 594 -22.83 24.69 10.96
CA LEU A 594 -21.95 23.53 10.85
C LEU A 594 -20.77 23.79 9.89
N VAL A 595 -21.06 24.40 8.73
CA VAL A 595 -20.05 24.66 7.67
C VAL A 595 -18.81 25.41 8.19
N PRO A 596 -18.91 26.53 8.94
CA PRO A 596 -17.73 27.24 9.43
C PRO A 596 -16.91 26.42 10.44
N GLN A 597 -17.59 25.66 11.31
CA GLN A 597 -16.95 24.95 12.42
C GLN A 597 -16.26 23.65 11.99
N VAL A 598 -16.76 22.99 10.94
CA VAL A 598 -16.08 21.87 10.28
C VAL A 598 -14.91 22.40 9.45
N ALA A 599 -15.10 23.50 8.69
CA ALA A 599 -14.02 24.09 7.91
C ALA A 599 -12.83 24.51 8.80
N GLU A 600 -13.09 25.15 9.94
CA GLU A 600 -12.06 25.51 10.93
C GLU A 600 -11.32 24.28 11.48
N ARG A 601 -12.02 23.23 11.93
CA ARG A 601 -11.40 22.00 12.45
C ARG A 601 -10.64 21.19 11.40
N SER A 602 -11.07 21.23 10.14
CA SER A 602 -10.41 20.53 9.04
C SER A 602 -9.07 21.15 8.61
N ALA A 603 -8.78 22.38 9.07
CA ALA A 603 -7.53 23.10 8.83
C ALA A 603 -7.09 23.14 7.34
N GLY A 604 -8.06 23.26 6.42
CA GLY A 604 -7.81 23.31 4.98
C GLY A 604 -7.54 21.96 4.30
N ASN A 605 -7.66 20.83 5.00
CA ASN A 605 -7.45 19.52 4.39
C ASN A 605 -8.75 18.91 3.86
N PRO A 606 -8.90 18.66 2.54
CA PRO A 606 -10.13 18.11 1.96
C PRO A 606 -10.57 16.79 2.60
N LEU A 607 -9.63 15.90 2.91
CA LEU A 607 -9.93 14.60 3.52
C LEU A 607 -10.52 14.74 4.93
N PHE A 608 -10.13 15.78 5.69
CA PHE A 608 -10.65 15.97 7.04
C PHE A 608 -12.05 16.59 6.99
N ALA A 609 -12.29 17.48 6.01
CA ALA A 609 -13.63 18.00 5.71
C ALA A 609 -14.59 16.87 5.26
N GLU A 610 -14.16 16.00 4.36
CA GLU A 610 -14.93 14.82 3.92
C GLU A 610 -15.29 13.90 5.09
N GLU A 611 -14.32 13.49 5.92
CA GLU A 611 -14.56 12.57 7.03
C GLU A 611 -15.38 13.19 8.18
N MET A 612 -15.23 14.49 8.46
CA MET A 612 -16.09 15.18 9.43
C MET A 612 -17.54 15.28 8.95
N VAL A 613 -17.79 15.52 7.66
CA VAL A 613 -19.14 15.52 7.10
C VAL A 613 -19.74 14.11 7.05
N ASN A 614 -18.95 13.09 6.71
CA ASN A 614 -19.38 11.69 6.77
C ASN A 614 -19.81 11.31 8.20
N ARG A 615 -19.01 11.64 9.22
CA ARG A 615 -19.35 11.40 10.63
C ARG A 615 -20.66 12.06 11.05
N ILE A 616 -20.91 13.32 10.67
CA ILE A 616 -22.17 14.04 10.97
C ILE A 616 -23.38 13.30 10.34
N ARG A 617 -23.19 12.67 9.18
CA ARG A 617 -24.24 11.87 8.50
C ARG A 617 -24.43 10.49 9.13
N GLU A 618 -23.37 9.87 9.64
CA GLU A 618 -23.37 8.55 10.29
C GLU A 618 -23.98 8.61 11.71
N GLU A 619 -23.51 9.53 12.55
CA GLU A 619 -23.96 9.65 13.95
C GLU A 619 -25.30 10.40 14.08
N GLY A 620 -25.66 11.23 13.09
CA GLY A 620 -26.84 12.10 13.14
C GLY A 620 -26.78 13.21 14.21
N SER A 621 -25.63 13.36 14.88
CA SER A 621 -25.40 14.39 15.89
C SER A 621 -25.24 15.77 15.25
N GLN A 622 -25.93 16.77 15.80
CA GLN A 622 -25.68 18.18 15.49
C GLN A 622 -24.70 18.85 16.47
N ASP A 623 -24.20 18.11 17.48
CA ASP A 623 -23.23 18.64 18.44
C ASP A 623 -21.82 18.61 17.87
N VAL A 624 -21.20 19.79 17.78
CA VAL A 624 -19.87 20.00 17.21
C VAL A 624 -18.77 19.89 18.30
N GLN A 625 -19.13 19.86 19.59
CA GLN A 625 -18.15 19.71 20.68
C GLN A 625 -17.64 18.28 20.83
N THR A 626 -18.29 17.29 20.19
CA THR A 626 -17.82 15.89 20.13
C THR A 626 -16.93 15.59 18.92
N LEU A 627 -16.76 16.53 17.97
CA LEU A 627 -15.89 16.34 16.80
C LEU A 627 -14.41 16.44 17.21
N PRO A 628 -13.59 15.38 17.00
CA PRO A 628 -12.20 15.37 17.44
C PRO A 628 -11.31 16.41 16.74
N GLU A 629 -10.34 16.94 17.48
CA GLU A 629 -9.40 17.99 17.03
C GLU A 629 -8.34 17.51 16.01
N THR A 630 -8.24 16.21 15.73
CA THR A 630 -7.21 15.66 14.83
C THR A 630 -7.72 14.52 13.96
N VAL A 631 -7.11 14.39 12.76
CA VAL A 631 -7.33 13.30 11.79
C VAL A 631 -7.32 11.92 12.43
N HIS A 632 -6.29 11.66 13.25
CA HIS A 632 -6.08 10.36 13.87
C HIS A 632 -7.20 10.05 14.86
N ALA A 633 -7.74 11.05 15.55
CA ALA A 633 -8.88 10.87 16.46
C ALA A 633 -10.24 10.79 15.73
N VAL A 634 -10.41 11.46 14.58
CA VAL A 634 -11.59 11.26 13.71
C VAL A 634 -11.62 9.83 13.17
N LEU A 635 -10.52 9.38 12.56
CA LEU A 635 -10.38 8.04 12.00
C LEU A 635 -10.41 6.95 13.09
N ALA A 636 -9.73 7.15 14.23
CA ALA A 636 -9.78 6.19 15.34
C ALA A 636 -11.21 6.04 15.89
N ALA A 637 -11.94 7.14 16.10
CA ALA A 637 -13.34 7.07 16.53
C ALA A 637 -14.23 6.35 15.49
N ARG A 638 -13.95 6.52 14.19
CA ARG A 638 -14.64 5.79 13.12
C ARG A 638 -14.33 4.29 13.18
N LEU A 639 -13.06 3.90 13.37
CA LEU A 639 -12.65 2.51 13.65
C LEU A 639 -13.25 1.94 14.95
N ASP A 640 -13.37 2.74 16.02
CA ASP A 640 -13.97 2.34 17.31
C ASP A 640 -15.48 2.12 17.20
N SER A 641 -16.14 2.73 16.20
CA SER A 641 -17.56 2.52 15.89
C SER A 641 -17.87 1.23 15.11
N LEU A 642 -16.85 0.61 14.50
CA LEU A 642 -16.97 -0.66 13.78
C LEU A 642 -17.36 -1.81 14.71
N SER A 643 -18.05 -2.83 14.20
CA SER A 643 -18.26 -4.07 14.95
C SER A 643 -16.94 -4.80 15.21
N ALA A 644 -16.91 -5.74 16.16
CA ALA A 644 -15.68 -6.48 16.46
C ALA A 644 -15.14 -7.24 15.24
N PRO A 645 -15.95 -8.00 14.45
CA PRO A 645 -15.48 -8.64 13.21
C PRO A 645 -14.86 -7.66 12.21
N GLU A 646 -15.58 -6.58 11.86
CA GLU A 646 -15.10 -5.53 10.95
C GLU A 646 -13.75 -4.95 11.40
N ARG A 647 -13.62 -4.62 12.70
CA ARG A 647 -12.42 -4.00 13.24
C ARG A 647 -11.23 -4.96 13.21
N ARG A 648 -11.43 -6.25 13.47
CA ARG A 648 -10.38 -7.28 13.37
C ARG A 648 -9.92 -7.45 11.92
N VAL A 649 -10.84 -7.59 10.98
CA VAL A 649 -10.56 -7.71 9.54
C VAL A 649 -9.80 -6.47 9.04
N LEU A 650 -10.28 -5.26 9.35
CA LEU A 650 -9.63 -4.01 8.93
C LEU A 650 -8.24 -3.82 9.57
N GLN A 651 -8.08 -4.17 10.85
CA GLN A 651 -6.77 -4.16 11.53
C GLN A 651 -5.79 -5.14 10.86
N HIS A 652 -6.21 -6.36 10.55
CA HIS A 652 -5.29 -7.36 9.99
C HIS A 652 -4.96 -7.07 8.52
N ALA A 653 -5.92 -6.61 7.72
CA ALA A 653 -5.70 -6.07 6.38
C ALA A 653 -4.66 -4.93 6.38
N SER A 654 -4.62 -4.11 7.43
CA SER A 654 -3.65 -3.02 7.55
C SER A 654 -2.19 -3.47 7.69
N VAL A 655 -1.95 -4.73 8.07
CA VAL A 655 -0.63 -5.37 8.12
C VAL A 655 -0.21 -5.92 6.75
N VAL A 656 -1.18 -6.26 5.88
CA VAL A 656 -0.92 -6.74 4.52
C VAL A 656 -0.44 -5.61 3.61
N GLY A 657 -1.14 -4.48 3.60
CA GLY A 657 -0.79 -3.39 2.70
C GLY A 657 -1.85 -2.31 2.54
N GLN A 658 -1.72 -1.51 1.48
CA GLN A 658 -2.77 -0.61 1.01
C GLN A 658 -3.76 -1.36 0.11
N THR A 659 -3.24 -2.29 -0.70
CA THR A 659 -4.01 -3.38 -1.31
C THR A 659 -3.82 -4.66 -0.51
N PHE A 660 -4.82 -5.53 -0.49
CA PHE A 660 -4.80 -6.83 0.18
C PHE A 660 -5.76 -7.81 -0.51
N TRP A 661 -5.60 -9.11 -0.25
CA TRP A 661 -6.40 -10.17 -0.88
C TRP A 661 -7.19 -10.95 0.16
N GLU A 662 -8.37 -11.44 -0.20
CA GLU A 662 -9.27 -12.19 0.70
C GLU A 662 -8.53 -13.36 1.40
N GLY A 663 -7.83 -14.20 0.64
CA GLY A 663 -7.06 -15.32 1.18
C GLY A 663 -5.94 -14.91 2.15
N SER A 664 -5.42 -13.67 2.08
CA SER A 664 -4.41 -13.19 3.06
C SER A 664 -5.00 -12.96 4.45
N LEU A 665 -6.33 -12.97 4.56
CA LEU A 665 -7.12 -12.83 5.77
C LEU A 665 -7.81 -14.15 6.19
N ALA A 666 -7.68 -15.24 5.40
CA ALA A 666 -8.29 -16.53 5.70
C ALA A 666 -7.82 -17.18 7.01
N GLY A 667 -6.65 -16.77 7.54
CA GLY A 667 -6.23 -17.12 8.90
C GLY A 667 -7.23 -16.65 9.96
N ILE A 668 -7.86 -15.48 9.78
CA ILE A 668 -8.80 -14.88 10.73
C ILE A 668 -10.12 -15.67 10.78
N GLU A 669 -10.61 -16.08 9.62
CA GLU A 669 -11.80 -16.92 9.48
C GLU A 669 -11.64 -18.22 10.28
N GLN A 670 -10.46 -18.84 10.20
CA GLN A 670 -10.12 -20.09 10.90
C GLN A 670 -9.75 -19.90 12.38
N GLU A 671 -9.09 -18.79 12.73
CA GLU A 671 -8.63 -18.47 14.10
C GLU A 671 -9.75 -17.93 15.00
N GLU A 672 -10.67 -17.12 14.45
CA GLU A 672 -11.64 -16.31 15.20
C GLU A 672 -13.10 -16.58 14.81
N GLY A 673 -13.37 -17.38 13.77
CA GLY A 673 -14.74 -17.72 13.35
C GLY A 673 -15.52 -16.55 12.74
N ILE A 674 -14.81 -15.57 12.19
CA ILE A 674 -15.39 -14.37 11.56
C ILE A 674 -15.78 -14.69 10.11
N ASP A 675 -17.03 -14.39 9.72
CA ASP A 675 -17.42 -14.32 8.31
C ASP A 675 -16.67 -13.16 7.64
N LEU A 676 -15.66 -13.53 6.85
CA LEU A 676 -14.79 -12.58 6.18
C LEU A 676 -15.52 -11.79 5.09
N GLN A 677 -16.44 -12.43 4.37
CA GLN A 677 -17.13 -11.80 3.23
C GLN A 677 -18.18 -10.79 3.70
N GLU A 678 -18.90 -11.09 4.78
CA GLU A 678 -19.79 -10.11 5.41
C GLU A 678 -19.00 -8.92 5.97
N ALA A 679 -17.91 -9.18 6.72
CA ALA A 679 -17.08 -8.12 7.28
C ALA A 679 -16.46 -7.22 6.19
N LEU A 680 -15.99 -7.80 5.07
CA LEU A 680 -15.48 -7.03 3.93
C LEU A 680 -16.59 -6.26 3.21
N THR A 681 -17.81 -6.81 3.12
CA THR A 681 -18.98 -6.11 2.57
C THR A 681 -19.34 -4.89 3.41
N ALA A 682 -19.48 -5.04 4.73
CA ALA A 682 -19.77 -3.93 5.64
C ALA A 682 -18.66 -2.85 5.61
N LEU A 683 -17.39 -3.23 5.44
CA LEU A 683 -16.27 -2.29 5.27
C LEU A 683 -16.28 -1.55 3.92
N GLN A 684 -16.92 -2.10 2.89
CA GLN A 684 -17.17 -1.40 1.61
C GLN A 684 -18.36 -0.44 1.71
N GLU A 685 -19.45 -0.82 2.37
CA GLU A 685 -20.61 0.05 2.59
C GLU A 685 -20.20 1.32 3.35
N LYS A 686 -19.43 1.13 4.43
CA LYS A 686 -18.79 2.15 5.28
C LYS A 686 -17.71 2.98 4.56
N ASP A 687 -17.45 2.71 3.27
CA ASP A 687 -16.54 3.49 2.45
C ASP A 687 -15.10 3.52 3.04
N LEU A 688 -14.68 2.45 3.75
CA LEU A 688 -13.34 2.30 4.32
C LEU A 688 -12.42 1.48 3.41
N VAL A 689 -13.01 0.48 2.75
CA VAL A 689 -12.38 -0.43 1.79
C VAL A 689 -13.12 -0.31 0.46
N VAL A 690 -12.43 -0.50 -0.66
CA VAL A 690 -13.02 -0.58 -2.01
C VAL A 690 -12.51 -1.82 -2.74
N PRO A 691 -13.31 -2.47 -3.61
CA PRO A 691 -12.83 -3.58 -4.43
C PRO A 691 -11.89 -3.06 -5.53
N SER A 692 -10.79 -3.77 -5.77
CA SER A 692 -9.83 -3.47 -6.84
C SER A 692 -10.30 -4.05 -8.16
N ALA A 693 -10.22 -3.27 -9.24
CA ALA A 693 -10.73 -3.64 -10.56
C ALA A 693 -9.72 -4.49 -11.36
N GLY A 694 -9.40 -5.66 -10.82
CA GLY A 694 -8.46 -6.63 -11.40
C GLY A 694 -7.56 -7.21 -10.31
N SER A 695 -7.86 -8.45 -9.88
CA SER A 695 -7.04 -9.11 -8.85
C SER A 695 -5.71 -9.57 -9.42
N ARG A 696 -4.62 -9.28 -8.70
CA ARG A 696 -3.26 -9.67 -9.08
C ARG A 696 -2.99 -11.16 -8.90
N LEU A 697 -3.77 -11.84 -8.05
CA LEU A 697 -3.80 -13.30 -7.92
C LEU A 697 -5.10 -13.85 -8.52
N ALA A 698 -5.02 -14.80 -9.47
CA ALA A 698 -6.22 -15.47 -9.97
C ALA A 698 -6.90 -16.29 -8.86
N GLY A 699 -8.24 -16.20 -8.80
CA GLY A 699 -9.07 -16.87 -7.80
C GLY A 699 -9.23 -16.10 -6.47
N GLU A 700 -8.41 -15.09 -6.22
CA GLU A 700 -8.53 -14.20 -5.06
C GLU A 700 -9.32 -12.94 -5.42
N HIS A 701 -10.09 -12.38 -4.48
CA HIS A 701 -10.60 -11.01 -4.60
C HIS A 701 -9.61 -10.02 -3.99
N GLU A 702 -9.25 -8.97 -4.75
CA GLU A 702 -8.38 -7.90 -4.30
C GLU A 702 -9.18 -6.69 -3.80
N TYR A 703 -8.80 -6.17 -2.65
CA TYR A 703 -9.40 -5.04 -1.97
C TYR A 703 -8.33 -3.97 -1.71
N ALA A 704 -8.75 -2.72 -1.56
CA ALA A 704 -7.86 -1.60 -1.22
C ALA A 704 -8.47 -0.71 -0.14
N PHE A 705 -7.65 -0.16 0.75
CA PHE A 705 -8.08 0.91 1.64
C PHE A 705 -8.42 2.17 0.83
N LYS A 706 -9.61 2.76 1.03
CA LYS A 706 -10.03 3.98 0.32
C LYS A 706 -9.03 5.13 0.52
N HIS A 707 -8.43 5.21 1.70
CA HIS A 707 -7.37 6.17 2.04
C HIS A 707 -6.27 5.52 2.89
N VAL A 708 -5.00 5.82 2.58
CA VAL A 708 -3.82 5.30 3.31
C VAL A 708 -3.87 5.60 4.81
N LEU A 709 -4.43 6.74 5.22
CA LEU A 709 -4.56 7.09 6.64
C LEU A 709 -5.51 6.15 7.42
N ILE A 710 -6.49 5.52 6.77
CA ILE A 710 -7.33 4.49 7.41
C ILE A 710 -6.47 3.27 7.75
N ARG A 711 -5.62 2.83 6.82
CA ARG A 711 -4.63 1.77 7.04
C ARG A 711 -3.67 2.14 8.16
N ASP A 712 -3.10 3.34 8.12
CA ASP A 712 -2.08 3.77 9.10
C ASP A 712 -2.66 3.86 10.52
N VAL A 713 -3.89 4.38 10.67
CA VAL A 713 -4.59 4.39 11.96
C VAL A 713 -4.92 2.97 12.42
N ALA A 714 -5.49 2.12 11.54
CA ALA A 714 -5.78 0.72 11.85
C ALA A 714 -4.53 -0.03 12.34
N TYR A 715 -3.43 0.09 11.60
CA TYR A 715 -2.13 -0.49 11.94
C TYR A 715 -1.57 0.07 13.25
N SER A 716 -1.75 1.36 13.52
CA SER A 716 -1.31 2.00 14.76
C SER A 716 -2.00 1.44 16.01
N THR A 717 -3.24 0.95 15.91
CA THR A 717 -3.98 0.37 17.05
C THR A 717 -3.50 -1.02 17.46
N LEU A 718 -2.77 -1.74 16.60
CA LEU A 718 -2.26 -3.08 16.92
C LEU A 718 -1.06 -3.03 17.88
N PRO A 719 -0.96 -3.91 18.90
CA PRO A 719 0.26 -4.09 19.69
C PRO A 719 1.46 -4.55 18.85
N LYS A 720 2.70 -4.16 19.19
CA LYS A 720 3.90 -4.52 18.42
C LYS A 720 4.07 -6.03 18.22
N SER A 721 3.83 -6.83 19.26
CA SER A 721 3.89 -8.30 19.21
C SER A 721 2.88 -8.90 18.23
N LEU A 722 1.64 -8.38 18.20
CA LEU A 722 0.61 -8.81 17.25
C LEU A 722 0.95 -8.39 15.81
N ARG A 723 1.52 -7.19 15.61
CA ARG A 723 2.06 -6.78 14.29
C ARG A 723 3.21 -7.69 13.84
N ALA A 724 4.15 -8.02 14.73
CA ALA A 724 5.28 -8.88 14.43
C ALA A 724 4.80 -10.26 13.91
N TRP A 725 3.88 -10.88 14.65
CA TRP A 725 3.31 -12.17 14.26
C TRP A 725 2.47 -12.09 12.98
N LYS A 726 1.58 -11.09 12.82
CA LYS A 726 0.80 -10.96 11.57
C LYS A 726 1.67 -10.63 10.35
N HIS A 727 2.75 -9.86 10.48
CA HIS A 727 3.73 -9.70 9.40
C HIS A 727 4.37 -11.04 9.00
N ALA A 728 4.71 -11.91 9.97
CA ALA A 728 5.24 -13.25 9.69
C ALA A 728 4.20 -14.20 9.04
N GLN A 729 2.92 -14.08 9.40
CA GLN A 729 1.81 -14.80 8.76
C GLN A 729 1.63 -14.36 7.30
N VAL A 730 1.62 -13.05 7.01
CA VAL A 730 1.51 -12.53 5.64
C VAL A 730 2.72 -12.92 4.79
N GLY A 731 3.94 -12.87 5.35
CA GLY A 731 5.14 -13.37 4.67
C GLY A 731 5.02 -14.85 4.28
N GLY A 732 4.47 -15.69 5.16
CA GLY A 732 4.19 -17.10 4.88
C GLY A 732 3.14 -17.31 3.78
N PHE A 733 2.02 -16.59 3.86
CA PHE A 733 0.96 -16.63 2.84
C PHE A 733 1.48 -16.30 1.42
N ILE A 734 2.32 -15.27 1.31
CA ILE A 734 2.94 -14.87 0.03
C ILE A 734 3.91 -15.96 -0.45
N GLU A 735 4.70 -16.55 0.44
CA GLU A 735 5.64 -17.64 0.12
C GLU A 735 4.98 -18.94 -0.36
N GLU A 736 3.73 -19.20 0.04
CA GLU A 736 2.97 -20.42 -0.29
C GLU A 736 2.19 -20.31 -1.61
N ARG A 737 1.68 -19.12 -1.95
CA ARG A 737 0.90 -18.89 -3.19
C ARG A 737 1.74 -18.52 -4.41
N ALA A 738 2.96 -18.01 -4.22
CA ALA A 738 3.86 -17.68 -5.32
C ALA A 738 4.52 -18.94 -5.93
N ALA A 739 3.87 -19.53 -6.94
CA ALA A 739 4.30 -20.76 -7.59
C ALA A 739 5.68 -20.65 -8.27
N ASP A 740 5.94 -19.54 -8.97
CA ASP A 740 7.27 -19.09 -9.38
C ASP A 740 7.55 -17.73 -8.69
N ARG A 741 8.76 -17.58 -8.12
CA ARG A 741 9.11 -16.43 -7.27
C ARG A 741 9.71 -15.29 -8.08
N SER A 742 8.85 -14.46 -8.67
CA SER A 742 9.24 -13.21 -9.32
C SER A 742 10.03 -12.28 -8.38
N GLU A 743 10.97 -11.47 -8.91
CA GLU A 743 11.88 -10.62 -8.11
C GLU A 743 11.11 -9.68 -7.14
N GLY A 744 9.93 -9.20 -7.55
CA GLY A 744 9.05 -8.38 -6.69
C GLY A 744 8.44 -9.15 -5.50
N VAL A 745 8.03 -10.41 -5.69
CA VAL A 745 7.50 -11.25 -4.60
C VAL A 745 8.57 -11.48 -3.53
N VAL A 746 9.81 -11.75 -3.94
CA VAL A 746 10.94 -12.00 -3.01
C VAL A 746 11.16 -10.80 -2.07
N ALA A 747 11.14 -9.58 -2.62
CA ALA A 747 11.32 -8.36 -1.84
C ALA A 747 10.09 -7.99 -0.99
N MET A 748 8.86 -8.36 -1.38
CA MET A 748 7.69 -8.25 -0.49
C MET A 748 7.83 -9.18 0.73
N VAL A 749 8.18 -10.45 0.50
CA VAL A 749 8.44 -11.43 1.58
C VAL A 749 9.55 -10.93 2.52
N ALA A 750 10.58 -10.26 1.98
CA ALA A 750 11.65 -9.65 2.76
C ALA A 750 11.21 -8.48 3.65
N ASP A 751 10.38 -7.56 3.15
CA ASP A 751 9.81 -6.47 3.97
C ASP A 751 8.93 -7.03 5.10
N HIS A 752 8.03 -7.97 4.79
CA HIS A 752 7.17 -8.58 5.80
C HIS A 752 7.98 -9.30 6.90
N TYR A 753 8.91 -10.20 6.55
CA TYR A 753 9.71 -10.87 7.59
C TYR A 753 10.71 -9.93 8.28
N GLY A 754 11.26 -8.93 7.58
CA GLY A 754 12.13 -7.91 8.18
C GLY A 754 11.40 -7.06 9.24
N ARG A 755 10.19 -6.60 8.94
CA ARG A 755 9.30 -5.94 9.92
C ARG A 755 8.93 -6.86 11.07
N ALA A 756 8.63 -8.14 10.79
CA ALA A 756 8.33 -9.12 11.83
C ALA A 756 9.50 -9.31 12.81
N ALA A 757 10.73 -9.42 12.31
CA ALA A 757 11.94 -9.52 13.12
C ALA A 757 12.18 -8.27 13.97
N ALA A 758 12.15 -7.08 13.35
CA ALA A 758 12.37 -5.81 14.05
C ALA A 758 11.31 -5.57 15.15
N LEU A 759 10.02 -5.76 14.83
CA LEU A 759 8.92 -5.60 15.79
C LEU A 759 8.94 -6.67 16.89
N GLY A 760 9.39 -7.90 16.58
CA GLY A 760 9.50 -8.99 17.54
C GLY A 760 10.61 -8.75 18.57
N ALA A 761 11.77 -8.28 18.12
CA ALA A 761 12.87 -7.87 18.99
C ALA A 761 12.48 -6.70 19.92
N ASP A 762 11.69 -5.76 19.42
CA ASP A 762 11.14 -4.61 20.15
C ASP A 762 10.00 -4.94 21.13
N ALA A 763 9.48 -6.17 21.11
CA ALA A 763 8.25 -6.57 21.81
C ALA A 763 8.40 -7.78 22.75
N GLU A 764 9.63 -8.23 22.98
CA GLU A 764 9.98 -9.34 23.91
C GLU A 764 9.13 -10.62 23.69
N ILE A 765 8.86 -10.97 22.43
CA ILE A 765 8.21 -12.24 22.08
C ILE A 765 9.12 -13.44 22.40
N GLU A 766 8.56 -14.66 22.45
CA GLU A 766 9.33 -15.86 22.83
C GLU A 766 10.58 -16.04 21.94
N ALA A 767 11.72 -16.29 22.57
CA ALA A 767 13.01 -16.36 21.87
C ALA A 767 13.06 -17.45 20.78
N SER A 768 12.31 -18.54 20.94
CA SER A 768 12.18 -19.60 19.93
C SER A 768 11.46 -19.12 18.66
N GLU A 769 10.42 -18.31 18.81
CA GLU A 769 9.62 -17.74 17.74
C GLU A 769 10.37 -16.57 17.06
N LEU A 770 11.04 -15.72 17.84
CA LEU A 770 11.90 -14.67 17.30
C LEU A 770 13.07 -15.26 16.48
N GLU A 771 13.64 -16.40 16.91
CA GLU A 771 14.65 -17.13 16.13
C GLU A 771 14.10 -17.65 14.79
N ARG A 772 12.88 -18.21 14.80
CA ARG A 772 12.18 -18.69 13.60
C ARG A 772 11.89 -17.57 12.61
N ILE A 773 11.42 -16.41 13.11
CA ILE A 773 11.18 -15.20 12.31
C ILE A 773 12.50 -14.65 11.76
N ASN A 774 13.56 -14.56 12.57
CA ASN A 774 14.88 -14.09 12.14
C ASN A 774 15.47 -14.97 11.03
N HIS A 775 15.35 -16.30 11.11
CA HIS A 775 15.82 -17.20 10.05
C HIS A 775 15.07 -16.95 8.72
N LYS A 776 13.75 -16.73 8.77
CA LYS A 776 12.95 -16.38 7.58
C LYS A 776 13.35 -15.01 7.02
N ALA A 777 13.46 -14.00 7.87
CA ALA A 777 13.88 -12.64 7.49
C ALA A 777 15.25 -12.63 6.83
N LEU A 778 16.23 -13.32 7.41
CA LEU A 778 17.60 -13.43 6.91
C LEU A 778 17.64 -14.02 5.49
N SER A 779 16.92 -15.12 5.26
CA SER A 779 16.87 -15.76 3.94
C SER A 779 16.08 -14.96 2.90
N ALA A 780 15.09 -14.18 3.32
CA ALA A 780 14.28 -13.35 2.44
C ALA A 780 15.00 -12.06 2.03
N LEU A 781 15.58 -11.34 3.00
CA LEU A 781 16.39 -10.13 2.77
C LEU A 781 17.62 -10.44 1.92
N GLU A 782 18.30 -11.56 2.14
CA GLU A 782 19.43 -11.94 1.27
C GLU A 782 18.99 -12.18 -0.19
N ALA A 783 17.85 -12.85 -0.41
CA ALA A 783 17.33 -13.09 -1.75
C ALA A 783 16.79 -11.81 -2.41
N ALA A 784 16.22 -10.88 -1.64
CA ALA A 784 15.81 -9.56 -2.11
C ALA A 784 17.00 -8.68 -2.47
N GLY A 785 18.09 -8.75 -1.69
CA GLY A 785 19.37 -8.11 -2.00
C GLY A 785 19.98 -8.66 -3.31
N ASP A 786 19.94 -9.98 -3.50
CA ASP A 786 20.42 -10.63 -4.73
C ASP A 786 19.61 -10.16 -5.96
N ALA A 787 18.28 -10.10 -5.86
CA ALA A 787 17.38 -9.63 -6.91
C ALA A 787 17.60 -8.13 -7.23
N ALA A 788 17.66 -7.28 -6.20
CA ALA A 788 17.98 -5.86 -6.37
C ALA A 788 19.36 -5.65 -7.01
N ALA A 789 20.37 -6.46 -6.63
CA ALA A 789 21.71 -6.42 -7.23
C ALA A 789 21.76 -6.98 -8.67
N SER A 790 20.83 -7.86 -9.04
CA SER A 790 20.56 -8.35 -10.42
C SER A 790 20.08 -7.21 -11.32
N LEU A 791 19.17 -6.37 -10.82
CA LEU A 791 18.59 -5.22 -11.51
C LEU A 791 19.43 -3.93 -11.41
N TYR A 792 20.61 -3.99 -10.78
CA TYR A 792 21.48 -2.84 -10.46
C TYR A 792 20.80 -1.77 -9.58
N SER A 793 19.78 -2.16 -8.82
CA SER A 793 19.16 -1.38 -7.75
C SER A 793 20.07 -1.42 -6.51
N ASN A 794 21.27 -0.85 -6.67
CA ASN A 794 22.39 -1.08 -5.74
C ASN A 794 22.12 -0.49 -4.34
N GLN A 795 21.35 0.60 -4.22
CA GLN A 795 21.07 1.21 -2.93
C GLN A 795 20.03 0.40 -2.13
N GLU A 796 19.10 -0.24 -2.83
CA GLU A 796 18.10 -1.17 -2.28
C GLU A 796 18.76 -2.50 -1.90
N ALA A 797 19.66 -3.00 -2.74
CA ALA A 797 20.47 -4.19 -2.44
C ALA A 797 21.33 -3.99 -1.18
N LEU A 798 22.00 -2.84 -1.04
CA LEU A 798 22.68 -2.48 0.21
C LEU A 798 21.71 -2.46 1.39
N SER A 799 20.56 -1.79 1.26
CA SER A 799 19.58 -1.71 2.35
C SER A 799 19.11 -3.10 2.83
N HIS A 800 18.89 -4.03 1.90
CA HIS A 800 18.51 -5.42 2.23
C HIS A 800 19.65 -6.17 2.95
N TYR A 801 20.90 -6.08 2.48
CA TYR A 801 22.04 -6.74 3.13
C TYR A 801 22.43 -6.10 4.47
N GLU A 802 22.40 -4.76 4.57
CA GLU A 802 22.62 -4.01 5.82
C GLU A 802 21.57 -4.41 6.87
N THR A 803 20.28 -4.51 6.48
CA THR A 803 19.20 -4.99 7.35
C THR A 803 19.44 -6.45 7.77
N ALA A 804 19.78 -7.33 6.83
CA ALA A 804 20.06 -8.74 7.09
C ALA A 804 21.20 -8.94 8.11
N LEU A 805 22.27 -8.15 8.01
CA LEU A 805 23.38 -8.14 8.96
C LEU A 805 22.99 -7.57 10.33
N SER A 806 22.00 -6.68 10.41
CA SER A 806 21.53 -6.08 11.66
C SER A 806 20.53 -6.93 12.46
N LEU A 807 19.87 -7.93 11.83
CA LEU A 807 18.81 -8.74 12.45
C LEU A 807 19.18 -9.33 13.81
N ARG A 808 20.45 -9.71 14.00
CA ARG A 808 20.96 -10.34 15.22
C ARG A 808 22.34 -9.79 15.58
N ARG A 809 22.57 -9.51 16.87
CA ARG A 809 23.90 -9.13 17.40
C ARG A 809 24.97 -10.17 17.03
N GLU A 810 24.61 -11.44 17.13
CA GLU A 810 25.44 -12.58 16.78
C GLU A 810 24.76 -13.38 15.66
N LEU A 811 25.23 -13.17 14.43
CA LEU A 811 25.03 -14.09 13.31
C LEU A 811 26.18 -15.10 13.30
N ASP A 812 25.97 -16.27 12.70
CA ASP A 812 27.07 -17.21 12.49
C ASP A 812 28.15 -16.59 11.57
N PRO A 813 29.45 -16.86 11.79
CA PRO A 813 30.51 -16.23 11.01
C PRO A 813 30.42 -16.48 9.50
N GLY A 814 29.93 -17.65 9.08
CA GLY A 814 29.79 -18.01 7.67
C GLY A 814 28.73 -17.18 6.95
N THR A 815 27.53 -17.06 7.52
CA THR A 815 26.48 -16.14 7.03
C THR A 815 26.95 -14.70 7.05
N ARG A 816 27.61 -14.26 8.14
CA ARG A 816 28.09 -12.88 8.26
C ARG A 816 29.09 -12.55 7.13
N ALA A 817 30.11 -13.38 6.91
CA ALA A 817 31.07 -13.20 5.82
C ALA A 817 30.40 -13.23 4.43
N ARG A 818 29.48 -14.19 4.23
CA ARG A 818 28.76 -14.41 2.96
C ARG A 818 27.81 -13.27 2.58
N ILE A 819 27.15 -12.62 3.54
CA ILE A 819 26.28 -11.46 3.29
C ILE A 819 27.11 -10.17 3.21
N ALA A 820 28.17 -10.03 4.01
CA ALA A 820 29.11 -8.92 3.90
C ALA A 820 29.78 -8.88 2.51
N GLU A 821 30.33 -10.01 2.02
CA GLU A 821 30.94 -10.10 0.69
C GLU A 821 30.00 -9.58 -0.43
N LYS A 822 28.70 -9.87 -0.32
CA LYS A 822 27.66 -9.40 -1.24
C LYS A 822 27.33 -7.90 -1.08
N LEU A 823 27.28 -7.41 0.16
CA LEU A 823 27.12 -5.98 0.47
C LEU A 823 28.25 -5.19 -0.17
N ASP A 824 29.49 -5.63 -0.01
CA ASP A 824 30.67 -4.93 -0.49
C ASP A 824 30.88 -5.04 -2.01
N ASP A 825 30.48 -6.16 -2.62
CA ASP A 825 30.32 -6.30 -4.09
C ASP A 825 29.33 -5.28 -4.69
N VAL A 826 28.42 -4.73 -3.88
CA VAL A 826 27.49 -3.66 -4.28
C VAL A 826 28.03 -2.28 -3.84
N ALA A 827 28.66 -2.16 -2.68
CA ALA A 827 29.28 -0.93 -2.19
C ALA A 827 30.38 -0.42 -3.15
N LEU A 828 31.17 -1.32 -3.75
CA LEU A 828 32.14 -1.00 -4.81
C LEU A 828 31.46 -0.30 -6.01
N ARG A 829 30.27 -0.77 -6.43
CA ARG A 829 29.52 -0.22 -7.58
C ARG A 829 29.05 1.22 -7.33
N LEU A 830 28.78 1.56 -6.07
CA LEU A 830 28.46 2.92 -5.62
C LEU A 830 29.72 3.77 -5.34
N GLY A 831 30.92 3.27 -5.65
CA GLY A 831 32.18 3.96 -5.40
C GLY A 831 32.61 4.02 -3.94
N ARG A 832 31.97 3.26 -3.04
CA ARG A 832 32.35 3.16 -1.61
C ARG A 832 33.54 2.23 -1.41
N VAL A 833 34.64 2.49 -2.14
CA VAL A 833 35.74 1.53 -2.30
C VAL A 833 36.45 1.22 -0.98
N ASP A 834 36.61 2.21 -0.09
CA ASP A 834 37.23 2.00 1.22
C ASP A 834 36.43 1.02 2.08
N GLN A 835 35.12 1.27 2.26
CA GLN A 835 34.19 0.35 2.95
C GLN A 835 34.33 -1.09 2.43
N ALA A 836 34.29 -1.27 1.10
CA ALA A 836 34.40 -2.59 0.49
C ALA A 836 35.76 -3.27 0.72
N THR A 837 36.85 -2.50 0.79
CA THR A 837 38.19 -3.05 1.02
C THR A 837 38.31 -3.60 2.46
N ASP A 838 37.94 -2.78 3.44
CA ASP A 838 38.10 -3.05 4.87
C ASP A 838 37.33 -4.31 5.32
N VAL A 839 36.19 -4.60 4.68
CA VAL A 839 35.35 -5.76 5.02
C VAL A 839 35.73 -7.00 4.22
N TRP A 840 36.17 -6.89 2.96
CA TRP A 840 36.75 -8.05 2.27
C TRP A 840 38.01 -8.59 2.95
N GLU A 841 38.82 -7.74 3.60
CA GLU A 841 39.95 -8.19 4.42
C GLU A 841 39.48 -9.01 5.64
N GLN A 842 38.36 -8.63 6.28
CA GLN A 842 37.77 -9.39 7.39
C GLN A 842 37.20 -10.74 6.90
N CYS A 843 36.53 -10.76 5.74
CA CYS A 843 36.06 -12.01 5.13
C CYS A 843 37.22 -12.93 4.71
N LEU A 844 38.33 -12.35 4.22
CA LEU A 844 39.53 -13.10 3.85
C LEU A 844 40.14 -13.80 5.06
N ASP A 845 40.21 -13.10 6.19
CA ASP A 845 40.72 -13.65 7.45
C ASP A 845 39.80 -14.72 8.06
N PHE A 846 38.51 -14.74 7.71
CA PHE A 846 37.58 -15.84 8.00
C PHE A 846 37.79 -17.04 7.08
N HIS A 847 37.69 -16.88 5.76
CA HIS A 847 37.81 -17.99 4.80
C HIS A 847 39.18 -18.68 4.83
N ARG A 848 40.22 -17.97 5.25
CA ARG A 848 41.56 -18.52 5.50
C ARG A 848 41.62 -19.49 6.69
N ARG A 849 40.70 -19.39 7.66
CA ARG A 849 40.58 -20.30 8.81
C ARG A 849 39.75 -21.54 8.48
N GLU A 850 38.78 -21.39 7.58
CA GLU A 850 37.96 -22.48 7.02
C GLU A 850 38.65 -23.24 5.85
N GLU A 851 39.92 -22.91 5.55
CA GLU A 851 40.74 -23.48 4.47
C GLU A 851 40.14 -23.37 3.03
N ASP A 852 39.17 -22.47 2.80
CA ASP A 852 38.61 -22.20 1.46
C ASP A 852 39.57 -21.33 0.62
N LEU A 853 40.61 -21.96 0.10
CA LEU A 853 41.65 -21.32 -0.71
C LEU A 853 41.09 -20.65 -1.98
N ALA A 854 40.00 -21.19 -2.54
CA ALA A 854 39.37 -20.62 -3.73
C ALA A 854 38.70 -19.27 -3.40
N ARG A 855 37.95 -19.19 -2.29
CA ARG A 855 37.35 -17.95 -1.81
C ARG A 855 38.40 -16.92 -1.39
N VAL A 856 39.47 -17.34 -0.71
CA VAL A 856 40.61 -16.45 -0.38
C VAL A 856 41.27 -15.89 -1.65
N GLY A 857 41.40 -16.70 -2.71
CA GLY A 857 41.88 -16.25 -4.01
C GLY A 857 40.97 -15.21 -4.69
N ASP A 858 39.65 -15.41 -4.67
CA ASP A 858 38.72 -14.41 -5.25
C ASP A 858 38.61 -13.14 -4.40
N LEU A 859 38.71 -13.23 -3.07
CA LEU A 859 38.78 -12.04 -2.20
C LEU A 859 40.08 -11.24 -2.44
N HIS A 860 41.22 -11.91 -2.66
CA HIS A 860 42.43 -11.24 -3.13
C HIS A 860 42.22 -10.54 -4.49
N ARG A 861 41.48 -11.16 -5.43
CA ARG A 861 41.10 -10.52 -6.70
C ARG A 861 40.21 -9.28 -6.49
N LYS A 862 39.18 -9.38 -5.63
CA LYS A 862 38.27 -8.27 -5.33
C LYS A 862 38.98 -7.08 -4.70
N ILE A 863 39.81 -7.32 -3.68
CA ILE A 863 40.65 -6.28 -3.05
C ILE A 863 41.60 -5.66 -4.08
N GLY A 864 42.26 -6.48 -4.92
CA GLY A 864 43.13 -5.99 -5.98
C GLY A 864 42.43 -5.07 -6.99
N ALA A 865 41.18 -5.38 -7.36
CA ALA A 865 40.35 -4.53 -8.21
C ALA A 865 39.91 -3.24 -7.49
N GLY A 866 39.56 -3.31 -6.21
CA GLY A 866 39.25 -2.13 -5.38
C GLY A 866 40.44 -1.16 -5.31
N LEU A 867 41.64 -1.65 -5.00
CA LEU A 867 42.87 -0.84 -4.97
C LEU A 867 43.17 -0.19 -6.33
N TRP A 868 42.96 -0.92 -7.44
CA TRP A 868 43.06 -0.36 -8.79
C TRP A 868 42.08 0.80 -9.02
N HIS A 869 40.83 0.69 -8.55
CA HIS A 869 39.85 1.79 -8.61
C HIS A 869 40.23 3.00 -7.75
N LYS A 870 40.93 2.82 -6.61
CA LYS A 870 41.54 3.93 -5.85
C LYS A 870 42.76 4.54 -6.56
N GLY A 871 43.30 3.88 -7.58
CA GLY A 871 44.52 4.25 -8.29
C GLY A 871 45.82 3.70 -7.66
N ASP A 872 45.72 2.89 -6.60
CA ASP A 872 46.85 2.13 -6.07
C ASP A 872 47.13 0.92 -6.97
N ARG A 873 48.22 1.02 -7.72
CA ARG A 873 48.67 -0.02 -8.65
C ARG A 873 49.58 -1.04 -7.98
N GLU A 874 50.27 -0.66 -6.91
CA GLU A 874 51.27 -1.52 -6.27
C GLU A 874 50.57 -2.53 -5.35
N GLY A 875 49.65 -2.07 -4.48
CA GLY A 875 48.81 -2.96 -3.68
C GLY A 875 47.88 -3.84 -4.53
N SER A 876 47.41 -3.32 -5.67
CA SER A 876 46.62 -4.10 -6.65
C SER A 876 47.43 -5.28 -7.22
N ILE A 877 48.66 -5.03 -7.69
CA ILE A 877 49.58 -6.10 -8.14
C ILE A 877 49.85 -7.10 -7.01
N GLU A 878 50.15 -6.61 -5.80
CA GLU A 878 50.49 -7.45 -4.67
C GLU A 878 49.33 -8.41 -4.31
N HIS A 879 48.08 -7.92 -4.35
CA HIS A 879 46.91 -8.75 -4.05
C HIS A 879 46.60 -9.76 -5.16
N TYR A 880 46.75 -9.41 -6.44
CA TYR A 880 46.66 -10.41 -7.51
C TYR A 880 47.75 -11.48 -7.40
N GLN A 881 48.99 -11.09 -7.05
CA GLN A 881 50.09 -12.04 -6.85
C GLN A 881 49.84 -12.98 -5.67
N LYS A 882 49.36 -12.48 -4.51
CA LYS A 882 48.94 -13.30 -3.36
C LYS A 882 47.89 -14.35 -3.76
N GLY A 883 46.86 -13.95 -4.52
CA GLY A 883 45.81 -14.86 -5.00
C GLY A 883 46.33 -15.91 -5.99
N ILE A 884 47.22 -15.51 -6.93
CA ILE A 884 47.84 -16.43 -7.89
C ILE A 884 48.74 -17.44 -7.17
N ASP A 885 49.60 -16.98 -6.26
CA ASP A 885 50.55 -17.84 -5.54
C ASP A 885 49.86 -18.86 -4.64
N LEU A 886 48.66 -18.57 -4.15
CA LEU A 886 47.82 -19.49 -3.38
C LEU A 886 47.21 -20.63 -4.22
N LEU A 887 46.91 -20.36 -5.50
CA LEU A 887 46.10 -21.25 -6.34
C LEU A 887 46.85 -21.91 -7.51
N LYS A 888 47.98 -21.36 -7.95
CA LYS A 888 48.74 -21.80 -9.15
C LYS A 888 49.17 -23.28 -9.14
N ASP A 889 49.45 -23.82 -7.96
CA ASP A 889 49.96 -25.20 -7.77
C ASP A 889 48.82 -26.21 -7.54
N GLY A 890 47.57 -25.73 -7.50
CA GLY A 890 46.35 -26.53 -7.35
C GLY A 890 45.72 -26.99 -8.68
N PRO A 891 44.54 -27.64 -8.63
CA PRO A 891 43.78 -27.95 -9.83
C PRO A 891 43.25 -26.66 -10.50
N PRO A 892 43.23 -26.56 -11.85
CA PRO A 892 42.70 -25.38 -12.54
C PRO A 892 41.26 -25.05 -12.14
N CYS A 893 41.06 -23.85 -11.59
CA CYS A 893 39.78 -23.30 -11.13
C CYS A 893 39.45 -21.98 -11.86
N LEU A 894 38.22 -21.48 -11.70
CA LEU A 894 37.74 -20.27 -12.38
C LEU A 894 38.36 -19.00 -11.78
N GLU A 895 38.63 -19.05 -10.48
CA GLU A 895 39.16 -17.97 -9.65
C GLU A 895 40.60 -17.64 -10.09
N LEU A 896 41.42 -18.68 -10.34
CA LEU A 896 42.77 -18.53 -10.89
C LEU A 896 42.75 -18.01 -12.35
N VAL A 897 41.76 -18.41 -13.17
CA VAL A 897 41.57 -17.86 -14.52
C VAL A 897 41.28 -16.35 -14.44
N ARG A 898 40.35 -15.94 -13.58
CA ARG A 898 40.02 -14.52 -13.36
C ARG A 898 41.21 -13.73 -12.82
N LEU A 899 41.97 -14.25 -11.85
CA LEU A 899 43.18 -13.62 -11.33
C LEU A 899 44.22 -13.31 -12.44
N TYR A 900 44.47 -14.26 -13.34
CA TYR A 900 45.36 -14.01 -14.50
C TYR A 900 44.74 -13.06 -15.55
N GLU A 901 43.42 -12.91 -15.61
CA GLU A 901 42.73 -11.95 -16.47
C GLU A 901 42.91 -10.51 -15.98
N GLU A 902 42.61 -10.26 -14.70
CA GLU A 902 42.78 -8.94 -14.07
C GLU A 902 44.26 -8.52 -14.06
N ALA A 903 45.17 -9.45 -13.74
CA ALA A 903 46.61 -9.19 -13.78
C ALA A 903 47.09 -8.85 -15.20
N ALA A 904 46.64 -9.58 -16.24
CA ALA A 904 46.97 -9.25 -17.63
C ALA A 904 46.44 -7.86 -18.03
N SER A 905 45.21 -7.52 -17.64
CA SER A 905 44.62 -6.19 -17.83
C SER A 905 45.46 -5.10 -17.17
N LEU A 906 45.88 -5.30 -15.92
CA LEU A 906 46.72 -4.34 -15.20
C LEU A 906 48.10 -4.20 -15.85
N TYR A 907 48.77 -5.30 -16.22
CA TYR A 907 50.06 -5.25 -16.92
C TYR A 907 49.96 -4.51 -18.26
N MET A 908 48.86 -4.66 -19.00
CA MET A 908 48.61 -3.86 -20.21
C MET A 908 48.51 -2.36 -19.92
N HIS A 909 47.86 -1.95 -18.82
CA HIS A 909 47.71 -0.54 -18.44
C HIS A 909 48.97 0.07 -17.79
N THR A 910 49.83 -0.72 -17.15
CA THR A 910 51.14 -0.27 -16.64
C THR A 910 52.24 -0.30 -17.72
N GLY A 911 52.01 -1.00 -18.83
CA GLY A 911 52.90 -1.03 -20.00
C GLY A 911 53.87 -2.21 -20.05
N ASP A 912 53.72 -3.19 -19.15
CA ASP A 912 54.50 -4.44 -19.20
C ASP A 912 53.87 -5.41 -20.22
N THR A 913 54.33 -5.31 -21.47
CA THR A 913 53.86 -6.15 -22.57
C THR A 913 54.18 -7.62 -22.39
N ASP A 914 55.24 -7.95 -21.65
CA ASP A 914 55.78 -9.30 -21.57
C ASP A 914 55.08 -10.07 -20.45
N ALA A 915 54.87 -9.45 -19.29
CA ALA A 915 54.01 -9.97 -18.23
C ALA A 915 52.54 -10.07 -18.68
N CYS A 916 52.03 -9.05 -19.40
CA CYS A 916 50.69 -9.09 -20.02
C CYS A 916 50.54 -10.30 -20.97
N SER A 917 51.53 -10.53 -21.84
CA SER A 917 51.52 -11.65 -22.79
C SER A 917 51.58 -13.01 -22.09
N ALA A 918 52.44 -13.14 -21.08
CA ALA A 918 52.57 -14.37 -20.28
C ALA A 918 51.27 -14.69 -19.51
N ALA A 919 50.72 -13.72 -18.78
CA ALA A 919 49.47 -13.88 -18.04
C ALA A 919 48.29 -14.25 -18.98
N SER A 920 48.19 -13.56 -20.12
CA SER A 920 47.17 -13.85 -21.15
C SER A 920 47.27 -15.28 -21.71
N ALA A 921 48.49 -15.78 -21.93
CA ALA A 921 48.72 -17.14 -22.39
C ALA A 921 48.35 -18.18 -21.34
N THR A 922 48.77 -17.97 -20.07
CA THR A 922 48.47 -18.85 -18.94
C THR A 922 46.96 -18.92 -18.68
N ARG A 923 46.28 -17.77 -18.61
CA ARG A 923 44.80 -17.68 -18.54
C ARG A 923 44.13 -18.53 -19.62
N SER A 924 44.58 -18.36 -20.86
CA SER A 924 44.03 -19.06 -22.02
C SER A 924 44.31 -20.57 -22.00
N ALA A 925 45.39 -21.03 -21.36
CA ALA A 925 45.63 -22.46 -21.12
C ALA A 925 44.69 -23.01 -20.03
N LEU A 926 44.63 -22.33 -18.88
CA LEU A 926 43.81 -22.71 -17.73
C LEU A 926 42.32 -22.81 -18.09
N ALA A 927 41.76 -21.80 -18.75
CA ALA A 927 40.35 -21.77 -19.16
C ALA A 927 39.96 -22.97 -20.04
N ARG A 928 40.83 -23.39 -20.97
CA ARG A 928 40.63 -24.59 -21.80
C ARG A 928 40.68 -25.87 -20.98
N THR A 929 41.63 -25.99 -20.04
CA THR A 929 41.71 -27.18 -19.16
C THR A 929 40.56 -27.29 -18.16
N TRP A 930 40.01 -26.15 -17.71
CA TRP A 930 38.84 -26.09 -16.83
C TRP A 930 37.57 -26.50 -17.58
N SER A 931 37.29 -25.89 -18.74
CA SER A 931 36.15 -26.21 -19.61
C SER A 931 36.13 -27.67 -20.10
N ALA A 932 37.32 -28.26 -20.34
CA ALA A 932 37.45 -29.67 -20.69
C ALA A 932 37.16 -30.64 -19.52
N ARG A 933 37.21 -30.18 -18.25
CA ARG A 933 36.85 -30.98 -17.07
C ARG A 933 35.38 -30.86 -16.71
N SER A 934 34.80 -29.65 -16.79
CA SER A 934 33.39 -29.42 -16.45
C SER A 934 32.40 -30.18 -17.37
N SER A 935 32.84 -30.57 -18.57
CA SER A 935 32.04 -31.29 -19.57
C SER A 935 31.99 -32.82 -19.40
N TRP A 936 32.70 -33.40 -18.42
CA TRP A 936 32.81 -34.87 -18.22
C TRP A 936 32.34 -35.36 -16.83
N GLY A 937 31.79 -34.49 -15.98
CA GLY A 937 31.47 -34.79 -14.57
C GLY A 937 30.00 -35.13 -14.28
N GLY A 938 29.62 -36.40 -14.39
CA GLY A 938 28.25 -36.87 -14.09
C GLY A 938 27.97 -37.20 -12.61
N SER A 939 28.06 -36.22 -11.69
CA SER A 939 27.51 -36.35 -10.32
C SER A 939 27.35 -34.97 -9.64
N PRO A 940 26.24 -34.66 -8.95
CA PRO A 940 25.89 -33.28 -8.62
C PRO A 940 26.50 -32.76 -7.29
N ILE A 941 27.81 -32.48 -7.30
CA ILE A 941 28.31 -31.38 -6.44
C ILE A 941 27.86 -30.08 -7.10
N ARG A 942 26.66 -29.60 -6.75
CA ARG A 942 26.14 -28.31 -7.22
C ARG A 942 27.09 -27.19 -6.80
N PRO A 943 27.64 -26.36 -7.71
CA PRO A 943 27.98 -25.00 -7.33
C PRO A 943 26.68 -24.30 -6.91
N ARG A 944 26.56 -23.89 -5.65
CA ARG A 944 25.49 -22.97 -5.25
C ARG A 944 25.73 -21.64 -5.97
N ARG A 945 24.66 -21.01 -6.48
CA ARG A 945 24.72 -19.77 -7.27
C ARG A 945 25.58 -18.72 -6.55
N SER A 946 26.71 -18.38 -7.16
CA SER A 946 27.50 -17.20 -6.81
C SER A 946 27.35 -16.21 -7.96
N ALA A 947 27.01 -14.96 -7.64
CA ALA A 947 26.81 -13.93 -8.66
C ALA A 947 28.11 -13.74 -9.46
N PRO A 948 28.09 -13.80 -10.80
CA PRO A 948 29.28 -13.55 -11.59
C PRO A 948 29.67 -12.07 -11.52
N CYS A 949 30.96 -11.80 -11.36
CA CYS A 949 31.52 -10.46 -11.29
C CYS A 949 32.64 -10.36 -12.33
N SER A 950 32.40 -9.59 -13.40
CA SER A 950 33.30 -9.45 -14.55
C SER A 950 33.17 -8.08 -15.21
N LEU A 951 33.97 -7.12 -14.74
CA LEU A 951 34.05 -5.76 -15.31
C LEU A 951 34.87 -5.76 -16.61
N SER A 952 34.23 -6.16 -17.71
CA SER A 952 34.84 -6.14 -19.05
C SER A 952 35.14 -4.70 -19.50
N ALA A 953 36.37 -4.44 -19.92
CA ALA A 953 36.88 -3.09 -20.17
C ALA A 953 36.09 -2.28 -21.23
N ILE A 954 35.97 -0.97 -20.98
CA ILE A 954 35.29 -0.01 -21.87
C ILE A 954 36.00 0.05 -23.24
N THR A 955 35.44 -0.65 -24.23
CA THR A 955 35.99 -0.72 -25.58
C THR A 955 35.55 0.46 -26.44
N TRP A 956 36.32 1.55 -26.39
CA TRP A 956 36.18 2.66 -27.34
C TRP A 956 36.34 2.16 -28.79
N ARG A 957 35.24 2.20 -29.57
CA ARG A 957 35.25 1.98 -31.02
C ARG A 957 35.99 3.11 -31.73
N SER A 958 37.31 3.02 -31.80
CA SER A 958 38.10 3.77 -32.78
C SER A 958 37.65 3.39 -34.19
N GLN A 959 37.14 4.36 -34.96
CA GLN A 959 36.81 4.15 -36.36
C GLN A 959 38.10 3.82 -37.13
N ARG A 960 38.22 2.60 -37.67
CA ARG A 960 39.30 2.27 -38.60
C ARG A 960 38.87 2.65 -40.03
N PRO A 961 39.70 3.41 -40.79
CA PRO A 961 39.48 3.60 -42.21
C PRO A 961 39.52 2.26 -42.95
N THR A 962 38.75 2.16 -44.03
CA THR A 962 38.85 1.03 -44.96
C THR A 962 40.14 1.11 -45.77
N THR A 963 40.96 0.06 -45.70
CA THR A 963 42.09 -0.13 -46.64
C THR A 963 42.20 -1.60 -47.03
N ARG A 964 42.22 -1.86 -48.35
CA ARG A 964 42.35 -3.20 -48.92
C ARG A 964 43.71 -3.81 -48.60
N ALA A 965 43.75 -5.13 -48.41
CA ALA A 965 44.98 -5.89 -48.39
C ALA A 965 45.65 -5.92 -49.77
N LEU A 966 46.98 -5.77 -49.79
CA LEU A 966 47.87 -6.22 -50.85
C LEU A 966 49.26 -6.49 -50.23
N ALA A 967 50.01 -7.43 -50.81
CA ALA A 967 51.17 -8.04 -50.14
C ALA A 967 52.46 -7.21 -50.22
N LEU A 968 53.36 -7.40 -49.24
CA LEU A 968 54.75 -6.93 -49.28
C LEU A 968 55.74 -8.04 -48.85
N PRO A 969 56.77 -8.36 -49.64
CA PRO A 969 57.78 -9.36 -49.28
C PRO A 969 59.07 -8.75 -48.70
N THR A 970 59.38 -9.13 -47.45
CA THR A 970 60.73 -9.36 -46.90
C THR A 970 61.74 -8.21 -46.65
N LYS A 971 62.57 -8.44 -45.62
CA LYS A 971 63.98 -8.00 -45.38
C LYS A 971 64.29 -6.60 -44.80
N ARG A 972 64.75 -6.68 -43.53
CA ARG A 972 66.02 -6.13 -42.96
C ARG A 972 66.13 -4.63 -42.60
N ARG A 973 66.47 -4.42 -41.31
CA ARG A 973 67.44 -3.45 -40.72
C ARG A 973 67.13 -1.94 -40.90
N SER A 974 67.47 -1.04 -39.97
CA SER A 974 68.07 -1.13 -38.61
C SER A 974 67.89 0.23 -37.88
N SER A 975 68.46 0.39 -36.66
CA SER A 975 68.91 1.69 -36.07
C SER A 975 67.86 2.83 -35.99
N SER A 976 67.20 3.16 -34.87
CA SER A 976 67.76 3.53 -33.53
C SER A 976 68.82 4.66 -33.61
N PRO A 977 68.85 5.68 -32.72
CA PRO A 977 67.77 6.25 -31.87
C PRO A 977 67.86 7.79 -31.58
N ASN A 978 66.95 8.26 -30.70
CA ASN A 978 67.25 9.11 -29.50
C ASN A 978 66.95 10.64 -29.51
N ARG A 979 66.73 11.15 -28.28
CA ARG A 979 66.61 12.53 -27.75
C ARG A 979 65.24 13.20 -27.98
N ARG A 980 64.50 13.68 -26.96
CA ARG A 980 64.78 14.62 -25.82
C ARG A 980 64.90 16.10 -26.28
N ALA A 981 64.22 17.10 -25.70
CA ALA A 981 63.22 17.09 -24.60
C ALA A 981 62.43 18.43 -24.44
N THR A 982 61.40 18.40 -23.57
CA THR A 982 60.87 19.46 -22.65
C THR A 982 60.32 20.84 -23.11
N PHE A 983 59.02 21.10 -22.78
CA PHE A 983 58.40 22.31 -22.12
C PHE A 983 58.56 23.75 -22.73
N PRO A 984 57.71 24.78 -22.43
CA PRO A 984 56.25 24.82 -22.13
C PRO A 984 55.50 26.05 -22.79
N PRO A 985 54.62 26.93 -22.18
CA PRO A 985 53.41 27.43 -22.89
C PRO A 985 53.13 28.97 -22.95
N ARG A 986 52.16 29.41 -23.79
CA ARG A 986 51.37 30.70 -23.87
C ARG A 986 50.84 30.88 -25.31
N SER A 987 49.84 31.69 -25.70
CA SER A 987 48.69 32.36 -25.03
C SER A 987 47.72 33.00 -26.08
N SER A 988 46.47 33.31 -25.68
CA SER A 988 45.61 34.45 -26.13
C SER A 988 45.26 34.73 -27.62
N SER A 989 43.96 34.89 -27.96
CA SER A 989 43.34 36.13 -28.55
C SER A 989 41.86 35.95 -29.02
N THR A 990 41.16 37.06 -29.34
CA THR A 990 39.70 37.18 -29.67
C THR A 990 39.45 38.00 -30.96
N PRO A 991 38.20 38.01 -31.52
CA PRO A 991 37.45 39.29 -31.69
C PRO A 991 35.90 39.19 -31.53
N ARG A 992 35.12 40.25 -31.89
CA ARG A 992 33.66 40.47 -31.63
C ARG A 992 32.88 41.17 -32.78
N LEU A 993 31.56 40.87 -32.90
CA LEU A 993 30.40 41.75 -33.31
C LEU A 993 30.37 42.33 -34.77
N PRO A 994 29.26 42.96 -35.31
CA PRO A 994 28.09 43.65 -34.70
C PRO A 994 26.65 43.37 -35.30
N ASN A 995 25.73 44.36 -35.36
CA ASN A 995 24.23 44.25 -35.25
C ASN A 995 23.35 45.08 -36.26
N LEU A 996 22.10 44.61 -36.56
CA LEU A 996 20.81 45.37 -36.79
C LEU A 996 20.62 46.34 -38.02
N PRO A 997 19.41 46.90 -38.40
CA PRO A 997 17.97 46.57 -38.19
C PRO A 997 17.02 46.59 -39.49
N PRO A 998 15.90 47.37 -39.71
CA PRO A 998 14.59 46.83 -40.23
C PRO A 998 13.81 47.61 -41.36
N THR A 999 12.59 47.16 -41.79
CA THR A 999 11.42 47.98 -42.33
C THR A 999 10.16 47.12 -42.70
N ALA A 1000 9.06 47.69 -43.29
CA ALA A 1000 7.71 47.06 -43.34
C ALA A 1000 6.75 47.44 -44.52
N ALA A 1001 5.62 46.71 -44.64
CA ALA A 1001 4.26 47.08 -45.15
C ALA A 1001 3.80 46.85 -46.63
N THR A 1002 2.46 46.70 -46.79
CA THR A 1002 1.60 46.61 -48.03
C THR A 1002 1.63 45.30 -48.86
N GLY A 1003 0.58 44.87 -49.60
CA GLY A 1003 -0.84 45.29 -49.68
C GLY A 1003 -1.58 44.86 -50.99
N ARG A 1004 -2.91 44.55 -50.93
CA ARG A 1004 -3.82 44.05 -52.03
C ARG A 1004 -3.57 42.60 -52.50
N ALA A 1005 -4.48 41.82 -53.12
CA ALA A 1005 -5.96 41.69 -53.26
C ALA A 1005 -6.22 40.37 -54.11
N SER A 1006 -7.36 39.84 -54.58
CA SER A 1006 -8.86 39.94 -54.52
C SER A 1006 -9.43 38.83 -55.46
N SER A 1007 -10.65 38.28 -55.45
CA SER A 1007 -11.82 38.22 -54.53
C SER A 1007 -12.96 37.39 -55.20
N GLY A 1008 -13.80 36.61 -54.49
CA GLY A 1008 -14.91 35.84 -55.11
C GLY A 1008 -16.06 35.42 -54.16
N ARG A 1009 -17.32 35.60 -54.60
CA ARG A 1009 -18.63 35.31 -53.94
C ARG A 1009 -19.72 35.18 -55.05
N PRO A 1010 -21.03 34.87 -54.83
CA PRO A 1010 -21.91 34.98 -53.64
C PRO A 1010 -22.34 33.56 -53.13
N ARG A 1011 -23.50 33.19 -52.53
CA ARG A 1011 -24.89 33.70 -52.35
C ARG A 1011 -25.47 33.40 -50.93
N HIS A 1012 -26.76 33.68 -50.78
CA HIS A 1012 -27.69 33.53 -49.63
C HIS A 1012 -29.11 33.20 -50.20
N PRO A 1013 -30.23 33.11 -49.44
CA PRO A 1013 -30.51 33.32 -47.99
C PRO A 1013 -30.78 31.97 -47.26
N ALA A 1014 -31.43 31.82 -46.09
CA ALA A 1014 -32.14 32.69 -45.12
C ALA A 1014 -31.92 32.15 -43.67
N ALA A 1015 -32.56 32.56 -42.56
CA ALA A 1015 -33.66 33.50 -42.26
C ALA A 1015 -33.53 34.06 -40.80
N SER A 1016 -34.52 34.83 -40.32
CA SER A 1016 -34.72 35.21 -38.89
C SER A 1016 -36.22 35.54 -38.65
N PRO A 1017 -36.72 35.77 -37.40
CA PRO A 1017 -36.71 37.15 -36.87
C PRO A 1017 -36.79 37.37 -35.32
N SER A 1018 -36.09 38.41 -34.84
CA SER A 1018 -36.48 39.31 -33.70
C SER A 1018 -36.52 38.74 -32.26
N ALA A 1019 -36.50 39.53 -31.17
CA ALA A 1019 -36.60 41.01 -31.02
C ALA A 1019 -35.71 41.59 -29.88
N ARG A 1020 -35.78 42.93 -29.68
CA ARG A 1020 -35.07 43.77 -28.68
C ARG A 1020 -35.72 43.68 -27.28
N ALA A 1021 -35.22 44.24 -26.16
CA ALA A 1021 -34.31 45.38 -25.96
C ALA A 1021 -33.53 45.39 -24.61
N SER A 1022 -32.66 46.41 -24.44
CA SER A 1022 -31.81 46.76 -23.27
C SER A 1022 -32.59 47.61 -22.21
N PRO A 1023 -32.00 48.21 -21.12
CA PRO A 1023 -30.58 48.28 -20.70
C PRO A 1023 -30.21 48.20 -19.18
N ALA A 1024 -28.91 48.02 -18.94
CA ALA A 1024 -28.02 48.61 -17.89
C ALA A 1024 -28.45 48.82 -16.42
N SER A 1025 -27.60 48.33 -15.49
CA SER A 1025 -27.12 49.10 -14.31
C SER A 1025 -25.78 48.54 -13.77
N SER A 1026 -25.19 49.23 -12.79
CA SER A 1026 -24.05 48.93 -11.88
C SER A 1026 -23.49 47.48 -11.84
N ALA A 1027 -22.16 47.24 -11.82
CA ALA A 1027 -21.16 47.60 -10.78
C ALA A 1027 -21.42 46.90 -9.42
N SER A 1028 -20.42 46.43 -8.65
CA SER A 1028 -18.95 46.56 -8.76
C SER A 1028 -18.19 45.40 -8.09
N ARG A 1029 -16.92 45.26 -8.48
CA ARG A 1029 -15.78 44.70 -7.73
C ARG A 1029 -15.94 44.72 -6.19
N THR A 1030 -15.53 43.63 -5.54
CA THR A 1030 -14.13 43.53 -5.06
C THR A 1030 -13.51 42.30 -5.67
#